data_AF-A0AAW4NEA2-F1
#
_entry.id   AF-A0AAW4NEA2-F1
#
_cell.length_a   1.000
_cell.length_b   1.000
_cell.length_c   1.000
_cell.angle_alpha   90.00
_cell.angle_beta   90.00
_cell.angle_gamma   90.00
#
_symmetry.space_group_name_H-M   'P 1'
#
loop_
_entity.id
_entity.type
_entity.pdbx_description
1 polymer ?
#
loop_
_entity_poly.entity_id
_entity_poly.type
_entity_poly.pdbx_seq_one_letter_code
_entity_poly.pdbx_strand_id
1 'polypeptide(L)'
;MIFDRWGNPLGDLPYVIKALRTRATDGTDTLDITTIGEINKDERIVFQDSMGRWAEYLCQSTQTARAAGMPVTVAYCAGSIAELSRTYIEDKRNRNANAKACLAKALEGTRWTVGTVETGTITGMADLAFYHCTVLDAIQKTADTYGLEVQTEYQPDPTGNQIGRRIIHLVEHRGSANTTKRFEYGKDLTQIKRDIDSGDVITRLYGWGKGIEQTNDQGEATGGYSRKISFADVNHGKPYVQDDQALANWGIPGPDGTRHHSEASVDFPDCEDPKELLTLTKNALKTRATPVVSYTADVTALGQAGLSAEGTDVGDSVQIIDTSFATPLRLEGRILQIEEDLAGSLADTKITLGNIRQSYTQRLAAQQQALDKLVSNSGAWNSAAGGTGPYMKDLIDRINQIMNATGGYAYLKPGQGIYVYDKPEDQNPTQCIHIGGGYWRIADHKKPNGDWDFRALANGKGIFADTVFTGRLSDAAGLNYWDMDTGDFSLSARSTIGGKTVQQYADGAVSDANSYTDAAKQAAITEAKRQADAADTAKLAEARKYAETKASDALTAAKAQSKSDSDAAKAAAQAYVDALDESLGQRSIFDRLTNNGKTQGIYLSGGLLYLNATYMKTGVLDAALVKAGRLTDKKGLNFWDMDTGEFSLSANSTINGNKASSLATQTQAQKLATDAQTAAKTYADSVGASTLNSAKSDATAKADTALSGAKTYAEAIMAYGSNLVRNPNGNPDHDLDKLGASKLTKTMPATHPEGITSAIHLGNVRDTYFGWPLDTFRGHTFRLSGWAYRKAGNVTSSFGIHWTDTGNGNHWQTIAQSAADANGWTYVSGSYTVPSNAKTARLWMQVDRNPATASDADWYWTGLQCTDETAARSYVDTFEGELTQTYIFNKLTNNGQKQGLYLSNGLLYINATYMKTGIITGKRSYWNLDTGQFVMTDANGNETVHLDGDGADNLLTGTFRTARTGNRVQISPSFKQTEISGTDSLEGAGIQFYHGSGSYQHPYIAVESTTQQEGEVSALTFNGGRRAEHDPGAFARIGERKADDNTTKVGTVFLAAEKDYDSTDPSSRRAYLSLWSPKTGATTATLAARDPNGLVGIQADIDSGYLYMGGFLGGFSGGRSTFQTAWWEGQNIGAMKYAQYTLTSSNPAKYGSYKAFATVDHRQDDPGLFVTTVSDCTASGWSIWVYTPPERVVTNMDASWNRNTSTGVVSNLSINTHYAALFQGNKPYQLHTIGFLKK
;
A
#
# COMPACT_ATOMS: atom_id res chain seq x y z
N MET A 1 -37.09 2.90 -12.75
CA MET A 1 -38.21 3.84 -12.59
C MET A 1 -37.93 4.82 -11.46
N ILE A 2 -38.34 6.08 -11.62
CA ILE A 2 -38.32 7.11 -10.58
C ILE A 2 -39.74 7.50 -10.15
N PHE A 3 -39.91 7.77 -8.87
CA PHE A 3 -41.16 8.17 -8.25
C PHE A 3 -40.96 9.45 -7.44
N ASP A 4 -41.98 10.28 -7.40
CA ASP A 4 -41.99 11.43 -6.50
C ASP A 4 -42.06 10.97 -5.03
N ARG A 5 -41.93 11.93 -4.12
CA ARG A 5 -41.96 11.65 -2.67
C ARG A 5 -43.26 11.02 -2.17
N TRP A 6 -44.35 11.18 -2.92
CA TRP A 6 -45.67 10.65 -2.60
C TRP A 6 -45.91 9.27 -3.23
N GLY A 7 -45.03 8.82 -4.13
CA GLY A 7 -45.10 7.53 -4.80
C GLY A 7 -45.76 7.56 -6.18
N ASN A 8 -45.97 8.74 -6.78
CA ASN A 8 -46.46 8.83 -8.16
C ASN A 8 -45.30 8.68 -9.15
N PRO A 9 -45.50 7.98 -10.29
CA PRO A 9 -44.45 7.75 -11.27
C PRO A 9 -44.01 9.05 -11.95
N LEU A 10 -42.70 9.31 -11.96
CA LEU A 10 -42.06 10.40 -12.69
C LEU A 10 -41.46 9.97 -14.05
N GLY A 11 -41.45 8.65 -14.31
CA GLY A 11 -40.91 8.03 -15.53
C GLY A 11 -39.67 7.18 -15.28
N ASP A 12 -38.96 6.83 -16.35
CA ASP A 12 -37.66 6.18 -16.25
C ASP A 12 -36.52 7.20 -16.18
N LEU A 13 -35.47 6.84 -15.44
CA LEU A 13 -34.31 7.69 -15.28
C LEU A 13 -33.50 7.73 -16.59
N PRO A 14 -33.35 8.88 -17.26
CA PRO A 14 -32.65 8.94 -18.53
C PRO A 14 -31.13 8.84 -18.31
N TYR A 15 -30.48 7.91 -19.01
CA TYR A 15 -29.00 7.77 -19.07
C TYR A 15 -28.31 7.77 -17.69
N VAL A 16 -28.35 6.62 -17.01
CA VAL A 16 -27.52 6.33 -15.84
C VAL A 16 -26.06 6.18 -16.28
N ILE A 17 -25.18 7.04 -15.76
CA ILE A 17 -23.72 6.96 -15.98
C ILE A 17 -23.11 5.94 -15.03
N LYS A 18 -23.56 5.91 -13.78
CA LYS A 18 -23.07 5.01 -12.73
C LYS A 18 -24.17 4.74 -11.71
N ALA A 19 -24.29 3.51 -11.23
CA ALA A 19 -25.25 3.15 -10.19
C ALA A 19 -24.64 2.12 -9.22
N LEU A 20 -23.87 2.62 -8.27
CA LEU A 20 -23.18 1.77 -7.30
C LEU A 20 -24.14 1.43 -6.15
N ARG A 21 -24.52 0.17 -6.05
CA ARG A 21 -25.36 -0.36 -4.98
C ARG A 21 -24.48 -1.11 -3.98
N THR A 22 -24.57 -0.74 -2.71
CA THR A 22 -23.85 -1.41 -1.61
C THR A 22 -24.86 -1.99 -0.63
N ARG A 23 -24.74 -3.30 -0.38
CA ARG A 23 -25.61 -4.03 0.56
C ARG A 23 -24.75 -4.82 1.54
N ALA A 24 -25.07 -4.77 2.83
CA ALA A 24 -24.36 -5.53 3.85
C ALA A 24 -25.28 -6.12 4.93
N THR A 25 -24.75 -7.08 5.70
CA THR A 25 -25.45 -7.74 6.81
C THR A 25 -25.62 -6.83 8.04
N ASP A 26 -24.87 -5.74 8.14
CA ASP A 26 -24.94 -4.75 9.23
C ASP A 26 -26.09 -3.74 9.08
N GLY A 27 -26.91 -3.89 8.04
CA GLY A 27 -28.01 -2.97 7.73
C GLY A 27 -27.65 -1.90 6.70
N THR A 28 -26.41 -1.84 6.22
CA THR A 28 -26.03 -0.96 5.10
C THR A 28 -26.79 -1.39 3.84
N ASP A 29 -27.55 -0.46 3.27
CA ASP A 29 -28.25 -0.62 1.99
C ASP A 29 -28.32 0.75 1.29
N THR A 30 -27.41 1.01 0.36
CA THR A 30 -27.25 2.32 -0.29
C THR A 30 -27.15 2.20 -1.80
N LEU A 31 -27.50 3.28 -2.50
CA LEU A 31 -27.40 3.42 -3.94
C LEU A 31 -26.86 4.81 -4.29
N ASP A 32 -25.63 4.84 -4.78
CA ASP A 32 -24.98 6.04 -5.30
C ASP A 32 -25.14 6.09 -6.81
N ILE A 33 -25.91 7.05 -7.28
CA ILE A 33 -26.30 7.14 -8.69
C ILE A 33 -25.78 8.44 -9.33
N THR A 34 -25.24 8.33 -10.52
CA THR A 34 -24.83 9.44 -11.38
C THR A 34 -25.60 9.36 -12.69
N THR A 35 -26.29 10.42 -13.08
CA THR A 35 -27.18 10.42 -14.25
C THR A 35 -27.19 11.77 -14.97
N ILE A 36 -27.59 11.74 -16.26
CA ILE A 36 -27.90 12.93 -17.06
C ILE A 36 -29.40 13.20 -16.96
N GLY A 37 -29.81 13.76 -15.83
CA GLY A 37 -31.20 14.03 -15.45
C GLY A 37 -31.27 14.59 -14.03
N GLU A 38 -32.42 15.13 -13.63
CA GLU A 38 -32.58 15.62 -12.25
C GLU A 38 -33.18 14.53 -11.37
N ILE A 39 -32.54 14.29 -10.23
CA ILE A 39 -33.09 13.54 -9.09
C ILE A 39 -33.19 14.54 -7.95
N ASN A 40 -34.34 14.61 -7.29
CA ASN A 40 -34.56 15.48 -6.14
C ASN A 40 -34.57 14.70 -4.84
N LYS A 41 -34.27 15.40 -3.75
CA LYS A 41 -34.36 14.85 -2.40
C LYS A 41 -35.77 14.30 -2.12
N ASP A 42 -35.81 13.14 -1.47
CA ASP A 42 -36.99 12.35 -1.15
C ASP A 42 -37.74 11.71 -2.34
N GLU A 43 -37.26 11.84 -3.57
CA GLU A 43 -37.69 10.99 -4.68
C GLU A 43 -37.19 9.55 -4.49
N ARG A 44 -37.87 8.59 -5.12
CA ARG A 44 -37.59 7.16 -4.96
C ARG A 44 -37.18 6.51 -6.26
N ILE A 45 -36.17 5.67 -6.17
CA ILE A 45 -35.65 4.88 -7.29
C ILE A 45 -36.05 3.43 -7.04
N VAL A 46 -36.75 2.86 -8.02
CA VAL A 46 -37.22 1.47 -7.98
C VAL A 46 -36.72 0.72 -9.20
N PHE A 47 -36.16 -0.46 -8.94
CA PHE A 47 -35.72 -1.39 -9.97
C PHE A 47 -35.84 -2.84 -9.47
N GLN A 48 -35.76 -3.78 -10.41
CA GLN A 48 -35.67 -5.21 -10.11
C GLN A 48 -34.21 -5.65 -10.18
N ASP A 49 -33.72 -6.33 -9.15
CA ASP A 49 -32.34 -6.83 -9.08
C ASP A 49 -32.13 -8.08 -9.95
N SER A 50 -30.87 -8.53 -10.04
CA SER A 50 -30.46 -9.71 -10.80
C SER A 50 -31.08 -11.03 -10.30
N MET A 51 -31.68 -11.05 -9.11
CA MET A 51 -32.41 -12.20 -8.56
C MET A 51 -33.92 -12.08 -8.77
N GLY A 52 -34.37 -11.08 -9.53
CA GLY A 52 -35.79 -10.85 -9.81
C GLY A 52 -36.55 -10.19 -8.64
N ARG A 53 -35.87 -9.62 -7.65
CA ARG A 53 -36.51 -8.98 -6.49
C ARG A 53 -36.59 -7.48 -6.68
N TRP A 54 -37.67 -6.87 -6.20
CA TRP A 54 -37.82 -5.43 -6.24
C TRP A 54 -37.02 -4.76 -5.13
N ALA A 55 -36.33 -3.68 -5.46
CA ALA A 55 -35.62 -2.82 -4.52
C ALA A 55 -36.11 -1.37 -4.65
N GLU A 56 -36.23 -0.67 -3.52
CA GLU A 56 -36.63 0.73 -3.47
C GLU A 56 -35.65 1.56 -2.63
N TYR A 57 -35.04 2.59 -3.24
CA TYR A 57 -34.12 3.51 -2.59
C TYR A 57 -34.71 4.92 -2.51
N LEU A 58 -34.53 5.58 -1.37
CA LEU A 58 -34.94 6.94 -1.09
C LEU A 58 -33.75 7.89 -1.25
N CYS A 59 -33.87 8.88 -2.14
CA CYS A 59 -32.84 9.90 -2.35
C CYS A 59 -32.70 10.80 -1.10
N GLN A 60 -31.52 10.82 -0.48
CA GLN A 60 -31.27 11.61 0.73
C GLN A 60 -30.63 12.97 0.41
N SER A 61 -29.76 13.01 -0.60
CA SER A 61 -29.06 14.21 -1.05
C SER A 61 -28.66 14.11 -2.52
N THR A 62 -28.63 15.26 -3.20
CA THR A 62 -28.19 15.38 -4.59
C THR A 62 -27.23 16.54 -4.78
N GLN A 63 -26.35 16.41 -5.77
CA GLN A 63 -25.45 17.46 -6.24
C GLN A 63 -25.54 17.51 -7.76
N THR A 64 -25.87 18.68 -8.31
CA THR A 64 -26.00 18.85 -9.76
C THR A 64 -24.91 19.80 -10.26
N ALA A 65 -24.05 19.29 -11.14
CA ALA A 65 -23.05 20.08 -11.84
C ALA A 65 -23.51 20.34 -13.28
N ARG A 66 -23.33 21.57 -13.77
CA ARG A 66 -23.66 21.95 -15.16
C ARG A 66 -22.38 22.38 -15.87
N ALA A 67 -21.89 21.53 -16.78
CA ALA A 67 -20.78 21.83 -17.67
C ALA A 67 -21.22 21.59 -19.13
N ALA A 68 -20.94 22.53 -20.03
CA ALA A 68 -21.26 22.45 -21.46
C ALA A 68 -22.74 22.19 -21.84
N GLY A 69 -23.70 22.54 -20.97
CA GLY A 69 -25.14 22.47 -21.27
C GLY A 69 -25.83 21.16 -20.89
N MET A 70 -25.12 20.17 -20.34
CA MET A 70 -25.70 18.93 -19.81
C MET A 70 -25.66 18.93 -18.27
N PRO A 71 -26.80 18.82 -17.56
CA PRO A 71 -26.81 18.67 -16.11
C PRO A 71 -26.43 17.23 -15.75
N VAL A 72 -25.35 17.06 -14.98
CA VAL A 72 -24.98 15.78 -14.37
C VAL A 72 -25.36 15.85 -12.90
N THR A 73 -26.22 14.94 -12.46
CA THR A 73 -26.64 14.83 -11.06
C THR A 73 -26.04 13.58 -10.42
N VAL A 74 -25.38 13.78 -9.28
CA VAL A 74 -24.94 12.72 -8.36
C VAL A 74 -25.91 12.69 -7.19
N ALA A 75 -26.53 11.56 -6.92
CA ALA A 75 -27.48 11.38 -5.83
C ALA A 75 -27.04 10.23 -4.92
N TYR A 76 -27.05 10.50 -3.61
CA TYR A 76 -26.86 9.49 -2.56
C TYR A 76 -28.25 9.05 -2.08
N CYS A 77 -28.53 7.75 -2.22
CA CYS A 77 -29.80 7.16 -1.84
C CYS A 77 -29.59 6.07 -0.79
N ALA A 78 -30.52 5.97 0.16
CA ALA A 78 -30.53 4.91 1.17
C ALA A 78 -31.74 4.00 0.95
N GLY A 79 -31.66 2.73 1.34
CA GLY A 79 -32.78 1.79 1.29
C GLY A 79 -34.00 2.39 1.99
N SER A 80 -35.19 2.18 1.44
CA SER A 80 -36.38 2.95 1.85
C SER A 80 -36.78 2.78 3.32
N ILE A 81 -36.28 1.75 4.00
CA ILE A 81 -36.41 1.59 5.46
C ILE A 81 -35.88 2.82 6.23
N ALA A 82 -34.96 3.59 5.63
CA ALA A 82 -34.44 4.84 6.18
C ALA A 82 -35.56 5.85 6.50
N GLU A 83 -36.73 5.79 5.88
CA GLU A 83 -37.86 6.67 6.23
C GLU A 83 -38.38 6.44 7.66
N LEU A 84 -38.21 5.24 8.21
CA LEU A 84 -38.61 4.89 9.58
C LEU A 84 -37.76 5.59 10.64
N SER A 85 -36.57 6.08 10.27
CA SER A 85 -35.76 6.96 11.14
C SER A 85 -36.42 8.32 11.37
N ARG A 86 -37.38 8.71 10.52
CA ARG A 86 -38.11 9.98 10.62
C ARG A 86 -39.47 9.83 11.31
N THR A 87 -39.83 8.62 11.74
CA THR A 87 -41.06 8.36 12.50
C THR A 87 -40.72 8.14 13.97
N TYR A 88 -41.34 8.91 14.86
CA TYR A 88 -41.00 8.93 16.28
C TYR A 88 -41.98 8.11 17.12
N ILE A 89 -41.47 7.31 18.06
CA ILE A 89 -42.24 6.63 19.09
C ILE A 89 -41.97 7.32 20.43
N GLU A 90 -43.03 7.89 21.01
CA GLU A 90 -42.97 8.52 22.32
C GLU A 90 -42.87 7.47 23.43
N ASP A 91 -43.86 6.56 23.52
CA ASP A 91 -43.83 5.42 24.43
C ASP A 91 -44.68 4.25 23.90
N LYS A 92 -44.06 3.09 23.68
CA LYS A 92 -44.72 1.80 23.48
C LYS A 92 -43.99 0.72 24.28
N ARG A 93 -44.70 0.04 25.20
CA ARG A 93 -44.13 -1.06 26.00
C ARG A 93 -44.60 -2.43 25.51
N ASN A 94 -43.67 -3.35 25.29
CA ASN A 94 -43.94 -4.77 25.04
C ASN A 94 -43.61 -5.54 26.32
N ARG A 95 -44.55 -6.35 26.81
CA ARG A 95 -44.38 -7.18 28.00
C ARG A 95 -44.56 -8.64 27.62
N ASN A 96 -43.59 -9.48 27.93
CA ASN A 96 -43.55 -10.89 27.58
C ASN A 96 -43.98 -11.14 26.13
N ALA A 97 -43.47 -10.32 25.22
CA ALA A 97 -43.84 -10.34 23.81
C ALA A 97 -42.79 -11.13 23.04
N ASN A 98 -43.15 -11.64 21.86
CA ASN A 98 -42.18 -12.19 20.91
C ASN A 98 -41.74 -11.10 19.91
N ALA A 99 -40.70 -11.40 19.12
CA ALA A 99 -40.19 -10.48 18.10
C ALA A 99 -41.28 -9.98 17.14
N LYS A 100 -42.24 -10.85 16.77
CA LYS A 100 -43.35 -10.51 15.87
C LYS A 100 -44.27 -9.46 16.48
N ALA A 101 -44.64 -9.63 17.74
CA ALA A 101 -45.48 -8.67 18.46
C ALA A 101 -44.76 -7.32 18.66
N CYS A 102 -43.46 -7.36 18.99
CA CYS A 102 -42.63 -6.16 19.10
C CYS A 102 -42.53 -5.40 17.77
N LEU A 103 -42.26 -6.09 16.66
CA LEU A 103 -42.18 -5.48 15.33
C LEU A 103 -43.53 -4.91 14.90
N ALA A 104 -44.63 -5.64 15.09
CA ALA A 104 -45.97 -5.14 14.76
C ALA A 104 -46.27 -3.83 15.50
N LYS A 105 -45.93 -3.79 16.80
CA LYS A 105 -46.14 -2.60 17.63
C LYS A 105 -45.23 -1.43 17.23
N ALA A 106 -43.99 -1.71 16.79
CA ALA A 106 -43.08 -0.69 16.28
C ALA A 106 -43.62 -0.04 15.00
N LEU A 107 -44.18 -0.84 14.08
CA LEU A 107 -44.65 -0.40 12.76
C LEU A 107 -46.03 0.26 12.74
N GLU A 108 -46.79 0.19 13.83
CA GLU A 108 -48.08 0.88 13.96
C GLU A 108 -47.99 2.37 13.61
N GLY A 109 -48.86 2.80 12.69
CA GLY A 109 -48.91 4.18 12.18
C GLY A 109 -47.99 4.44 10.99
N THR A 110 -47.21 3.44 10.56
CA THR A 110 -46.39 3.50 9.34
C THR A 110 -47.07 2.76 8.19
N ARG A 111 -46.52 2.93 6.98
CA ARG A 111 -46.94 2.19 5.78
C ARG A 111 -46.17 0.87 5.57
N TRP A 112 -45.34 0.49 6.54
CA TRP A 112 -44.61 -0.78 6.53
C TRP A 112 -45.41 -1.86 7.23
N THR A 113 -45.30 -3.08 6.72
CA THR A 113 -46.01 -4.24 7.26
C THR A 113 -45.05 -5.31 7.75
N VAL A 114 -45.50 -6.12 8.70
CA VAL A 114 -44.76 -7.26 9.22
C VAL A 114 -44.76 -8.41 8.21
N GLY A 115 -43.57 -8.93 7.89
CA GLY A 115 -43.35 -10.13 7.10
C GLY A 115 -43.12 -11.37 7.97
N THR A 116 -42.24 -12.25 7.49
CA THR A 116 -41.75 -13.41 8.26
C THR A 116 -40.94 -12.94 9.45
N VAL A 117 -41.33 -13.37 10.65
CA VAL A 117 -40.58 -13.12 11.88
C VAL A 117 -40.32 -14.47 12.54
N GLU A 118 -39.04 -14.82 12.63
CA GLU A 118 -38.57 -16.04 13.28
C GLU A 118 -38.48 -15.84 14.80
N THR A 119 -38.17 -16.93 15.52
CA THR A 119 -38.36 -16.96 16.97
C THR A 119 -37.25 -16.22 17.72
N GLY A 120 -36.06 -16.15 17.12
CA GLY A 120 -34.90 -15.46 17.69
C GLY A 120 -33.86 -16.44 18.24
N THR A 121 -32.60 -16.05 18.12
CA THR A 121 -31.45 -16.84 18.59
C THR A 121 -31.02 -16.52 20.03
N ILE A 122 -31.45 -15.37 20.59
CA ILE A 122 -31.10 -14.93 21.96
C ILE A 122 -32.20 -15.29 22.97
N THR A 123 -33.45 -14.93 22.68
CA THR A 123 -34.62 -15.25 23.50
C THR A 123 -35.86 -15.29 22.61
N GLY A 124 -36.88 -16.09 22.99
CA GLY A 124 -38.17 -16.16 22.29
C GLY A 124 -39.22 -15.16 22.81
N MET A 125 -39.05 -14.66 24.03
CA MET A 125 -39.92 -13.66 24.65
C MET A 125 -39.09 -12.63 25.42
N ALA A 126 -39.45 -11.35 25.35
CA ALA A 126 -38.81 -10.30 26.13
C ALA A 126 -39.75 -9.17 26.51
N ASP A 127 -39.40 -8.48 27.60
CA ASP A 127 -39.93 -7.18 27.95
C ASP A 127 -39.13 -6.10 27.21
N LEU A 128 -39.73 -5.45 26.21
CA LEU A 128 -39.03 -4.47 25.37
C LEU A 128 -39.80 -3.15 25.29
N ALA A 129 -39.15 -2.08 25.75
CA ALA A 129 -39.70 -0.74 25.70
C ALA A 129 -39.14 0.09 24.53
N PHE A 130 -40.05 0.65 23.73
CA PHE A 130 -39.75 1.69 22.76
C PHE A 130 -40.08 3.04 23.39
N TYR A 131 -39.08 3.67 23.99
CA TYR A 131 -39.23 4.94 24.69
C TYR A 131 -38.34 6.00 24.05
N HIS A 132 -38.95 7.11 23.65
CA HIS A 132 -38.29 8.24 23.00
C HIS A 132 -37.29 7.84 21.91
N CYS A 133 -37.72 6.97 20.98
CA CYS A 133 -36.86 6.48 19.91
C CYS A 133 -37.59 6.48 18.57
N THR A 134 -36.85 6.37 17.48
CA THR A 134 -37.47 6.27 16.15
C THR A 134 -38.05 4.86 15.95
N VAL A 135 -38.93 4.70 14.95
CA VAL A 135 -39.42 3.38 14.55
C VAL A 135 -38.25 2.50 14.08
N LEU A 136 -37.28 3.07 13.37
CA LEU A 136 -36.07 2.34 12.96
C LEU A 136 -35.27 1.85 14.18
N ASP A 137 -35.09 2.69 15.20
CA ASP A 137 -34.41 2.29 16.45
C ASP A 137 -35.18 1.19 17.17
N ALA A 138 -36.51 1.24 17.16
CA ALA A 138 -37.35 0.21 17.77
C ALA A 138 -37.24 -1.14 17.05
N ILE A 139 -37.13 -1.13 15.72
CA ILE A 139 -36.87 -2.33 14.90
C ILE A 139 -35.49 -2.88 15.22
N GLN A 140 -34.45 -2.03 15.26
CA GLN A 140 -33.09 -2.44 15.60
C GLN A 140 -33.03 -3.04 17.01
N LYS A 141 -33.63 -2.38 18.00
CA LYS A 141 -33.74 -2.91 19.37
C LYS A 141 -34.46 -4.26 19.41
N THR A 142 -35.49 -4.45 18.58
CA THR A 142 -36.18 -5.73 18.46
C THR A 142 -35.27 -6.78 17.82
N ALA A 143 -34.56 -6.46 16.74
CA ALA A 143 -33.60 -7.39 16.13
C ALA A 143 -32.50 -7.81 17.13
N ASP A 144 -31.92 -6.83 17.83
CA ASP A 144 -30.84 -7.04 18.81
C ASP A 144 -31.30 -7.85 20.03
N THR A 145 -32.51 -7.60 20.55
CA THR A 145 -33.02 -8.30 21.74
C THR A 145 -33.25 -9.79 21.48
N TYR A 146 -33.74 -10.13 20.29
CA TYR A 146 -34.10 -11.51 19.93
C TYR A 146 -32.99 -12.21 19.14
N GLY A 147 -31.92 -11.51 18.75
CA GLY A 147 -30.83 -12.08 17.95
C GLY A 147 -31.27 -12.43 16.53
N LEU A 148 -32.01 -11.51 15.91
CA LEU A 148 -32.54 -11.61 14.56
C LEU A 148 -31.91 -10.55 13.67
N GLU A 149 -32.01 -10.73 12.37
CA GLU A 149 -31.49 -9.85 11.33
C GLU A 149 -32.64 -9.26 10.52
N VAL A 150 -32.52 -7.97 10.20
CA VAL A 150 -33.54 -7.22 9.47
C VAL A 150 -33.38 -7.48 7.97
N GLN A 151 -34.48 -7.84 7.32
CA GLN A 151 -34.56 -7.95 5.86
C GLN A 151 -35.79 -7.20 5.34
N THR A 152 -35.63 -6.45 4.25
CA THR A 152 -36.72 -5.72 3.60
C THR A 152 -37.18 -6.43 2.33
N GLU A 153 -38.47 -6.38 2.07
CA GLU A 153 -39.08 -6.83 0.83
C GLU A 153 -40.03 -5.74 0.30
N TYR A 154 -39.96 -5.51 -1.00
CA TYR A 154 -40.81 -4.54 -1.70
C TYR A 154 -41.66 -5.29 -2.71
N GLN A 155 -42.96 -5.00 -2.73
CA GLN A 155 -43.88 -5.60 -3.71
C GLN A 155 -44.55 -4.48 -4.52
N PRO A 156 -44.51 -4.54 -5.85
CA PRO A 156 -45.26 -3.62 -6.69
C PRO A 156 -46.76 -3.80 -6.45
N ASP A 157 -47.52 -2.75 -6.72
CA ASP A 157 -48.97 -2.86 -6.76
C ASP A 157 -49.43 -3.73 -7.96
N PRO A 158 -50.70 -4.17 -8.01
CA PRO A 158 -51.20 -5.02 -9.09
C PRO A 158 -51.08 -4.42 -10.51
N THR A 159 -50.83 -3.12 -10.62
CA THR A 159 -50.66 -2.42 -11.91
C THR A 159 -49.21 -2.33 -12.35
N GLY A 160 -48.25 -2.65 -11.48
CA GLY A 160 -46.81 -2.54 -11.73
C GLY A 160 -46.28 -1.10 -11.73
N ASN A 161 -47.14 -0.12 -11.41
CA ASN A 161 -46.85 1.31 -11.59
C ASN A 161 -46.47 2.02 -10.30
N GLN A 162 -46.35 1.33 -9.16
CA GLN A 162 -45.87 1.86 -7.88
C GLN A 162 -45.52 0.70 -6.92
N ILE A 163 -44.77 0.98 -5.85
CA ILE A 163 -44.56 0.02 -4.76
C ILE A 163 -45.76 0.02 -3.82
N GLY A 164 -46.58 -1.03 -3.91
CA GLY A 164 -47.81 -1.19 -3.13
C GLY A 164 -47.60 -1.70 -1.71
N ARG A 165 -46.53 -2.46 -1.43
CA ARG A 165 -46.20 -2.95 -0.07
C ARG A 165 -44.72 -2.87 0.23
N ARG A 166 -44.42 -2.52 1.48
CA ARG A 166 -43.07 -2.50 2.06
C ARG A 166 -43.09 -3.36 3.31
N ILE A 167 -42.30 -4.42 3.32
CA ILE A 167 -42.39 -5.49 4.30
C ILE A 167 -41.06 -5.60 5.03
N ILE A 168 -41.12 -5.75 6.35
CA ILE A 168 -39.94 -6.04 7.19
C ILE A 168 -40.05 -7.46 7.72
N HIS A 169 -39.01 -8.23 7.47
CA HIS A 169 -38.79 -9.57 8.00
C HIS A 169 -37.71 -9.49 9.09
N LEU A 170 -37.86 -10.32 10.11
CA LEU A 170 -36.83 -10.55 11.12
C LEU A 170 -36.48 -12.04 11.09
N VAL A 171 -35.30 -12.36 10.61
CA VAL A 171 -34.84 -13.75 10.36
C VAL A 171 -33.61 -14.05 11.20
N GLU A 172 -33.43 -15.29 11.64
CA GLU A 172 -32.27 -15.77 12.40
C GLU A 172 -31.00 -15.74 11.55
N HIS A 173 -31.14 -15.89 10.23
CA HIS A 173 -30.04 -15.81 9.28
C HIS A 173 -30.52 -15.24 7.95
N ARG A 174 -30.06 -14.04 7.59
CA ARG A 174 -30.24 -13.49 6.25
C ARG A 174 -29.38 -14.27 5.24
N GLY A 175 -29.95 -14.65 4.09
CA GLY A 175 -29.27 -15.52 3.11
C GLY A 175 -29.38 -17.01 3.42
N SER A 176 -28.78 -17.87 2.60
CA SER A 176 -28.81 -19.32 2.74
C SER A 176 -27.66 -19.84 3.61
N ALA A 177 -28.00 -20.61 4.63
CA ALA A 177 -27.03 -21.27 5.52
C ALA A 177 -26.37 -22.52 4.88
N ASN A 178 -26.86 -23.00 3.74
CA ASN A 178 -26.47 -24.29 3.14
C ASN A 178 -25.75 -24.16 1.78
N THR A 179 -25.17 -23.00 1.45
CA THR A 179 -24.52 -22.85 0.13
C THR A 179 -23.23 -23.66 0.05
N THR A 180 -23.00 -24.32 -1.09
CA THR A 180 -21.78 -25.09 -1.36
C THR A 180 -20.69 -24.25 -2.04
N LYS A 181 -20.82 -22.92 -2.07
CA LYS A 181 -19.89 -22.07 -2.81
C LYS A 181 -18.58 -21.94 -2.05
N ARG A 182 -17.49 -22.22 -2.76
CA ARG A 182 -16.11 -22.22 -2.26
C ARG A 182 -15.34 -21.15 -3.01
N PHE A 183 -14.65 -20.30 -2.26
CA PHE A 183 -13.72 -19.30 -2.76
C PHE A 183 -12.29 -19.70 -2.36
N GLU A 184 -11.38 -19.76 -3.32
CA GLU A 184 -10.00 -20.21 -3.10
C GLU A 184 -8.98 -19.11 -3.41
N TYR A 185 -8.00 -18.94 -2.50
CA TYR A 185 -6.89 -18.02 -2.68
C TYR A 185 -6.00 -18.44 -3.85
N GLY A 186 -5.75 -17.50 -4.76
CA GLY A 186 -5.06 -17.76 -6.03
C GLY A 186 -5.97 -18.20 -7.17
N LYS A 187 -7.28 -18.34 -6.95
CA LYS A 187 -8.28 -18.62 -7.99
C LYS A 187 -9.43 -17.61 -7.99
N ASP A 188 -10.24 -17.60 -6.94
CA ASP A 188 -11.47 -16.79 -6.84
C ASP A 188 -11.28 -15.56 -5.92
N LEU A 189 -10.20 -15.52 -5.15
CA LEU A 189 -9.88 -14.45 -4.20
C LEU A 189 -8.63 -13.70 -4.66
N THR A 190 -8.77 -12.40 -4.94
CA THR A 190 -7.66 -11.51 -5.29
C THR A 190 -6.89 -11.06 -4.05
N GLN A 191 -7.57 -10.98 -2.90
CA GLN A 191 -6.97 -10.64 -1.61
C GLN A 191 -7.68 -11.39 -0.48
N ILE A 192 -6.90 -11.88 0.47
CA ILE A 192 -7.37 -12.26 1.81
C ILE A 192 -6.68 -11.35 2.81
N LYS A 193 -7.48 -10.70 3.66
CA LYS A 193 -7.04 -9.90 4.79
C LYS A 193 -7.44 -10.60 6.07
N ARG A 194 -6.48 -10.83 6.95
CA ARG A 194 -6.70 -11.38 8.29
C ARG A 194 -6.61 -10.22 9.29
N ASP A 195 -7.74 -9.86 9.89
CA ASP A 195 -7.80 -8.89 10.96
C ASP A 195 -7.89 -9.65 12.30
N ILE A 196 -6.95 -9.36 13.21
CA ILE A 196 -7.05 -9.79 14.60
C ILE A 196 -7.63 -8.58 15.33
N ASP A 197 -8.82 -8.74 15.90
CA ASP A 197 -9.51 -7.69 16.63
C ASP A 197 -8.58 -7.14 17.73
N SER A 198 -8.54 -5.81 17.86
CA SER A 198 -7.72 -5.09 18.83
C SER A 198 -8.27 -5.17 20.26
N GLY A 199 -9.42 -5.82 20.46
CA GLY A 199 -9.99 -6.03 21.79
C GLY A 199 -9.07 -6.85 22.71
N ASP A 200 -8.89 -6.38 23.95
CA ASP A 200 -8.12 -7.10 24.97
C ASP A 200 -8.73 -8.48 25.24
N VAL A 201 -7.90 -9.53 25.21
CA VAL A 201 -8.33 -10.87 25.62
C VAL A 201 -8.59 -10.85 27.13
N ILE A 202 -9.86 -11.04 27.53
CA ILE A 202 -10.26 -10.98 28.93
C ILE A 202 -10.03 -12.35 29.58
N THR A 203 -9.15 -12.39 30.57
CA THR A 203 -8.79 -13.63 31.29
C THR A 203 -9.51 -13.75 32.63
N ARG A 204 -10.23 -12.70 33.05
CA ARG A 204 -11.13 -12.70 34.21
C ARG A 204 -12.30 -11.72 34.02
N LEU A 205 -13.53 -12.18 34.26
CA LEU A 205 -14.76 -11.41 34.04
C LEU A 205 -15.64 -11.37 35.29
N TYR A 206 -16.00 -10.15 35.71
CA TYR A 206 -16.96 -9.89 36.78
C TYR A 206 -18.38 -9.79 36.19
N GLY A 207 -19.37 -10.42 36.83
CA GLY A 207 -20.76 -10.37 36.35
C GLY A 207 -21.71 -9.82 37.40
N TRP A 208 -22.55 -8.87 37.00
CA TRP A 208 -23.51 -8.20 37.87
C TRP A 208 -24.93 -8.36 37.34
N GLY A 209 -25.85 -8.78 38.19
CA GLY A 209 -27.27 -8.92 37.87
C GLY A 209 -28.05 -7.62 38.09
N LYS A 210 -29.37 -7.74 38.18
CA LYS A 210 -30.30 -6.63 38.43
C LYS A 210 -29.95 -5.84 39.70
N GLY A 211 -30.22 -4.53 39.68
CA GLY A 211 -30.12 -3.68 40.86
C GLY A 211 -31.25 -4.00 41.85
N ILE A 212 -30.93 -4.17 43.13
CA ILE A 212 -31.95 -4.48 44.16
C ILE A 212 -32.66 -3.18 44.56
N GLU A 213 -33.97 -3.09 44.32
CA GLU A 213 -34.79 -1.92 44.68
C GLU A 213 -34.81 -1.69 46.19
N GLN A 214 -34.56 -0.46 46.65
CA GLN A 214 -34.63 -0.11 48.08
C GLN A 214 -36.09 0.04 48.50
N THR A 215 -36.44 -0.63 49.58
CA THR A 215 -37.73 -0.48 50.26
C THR A 215 -37.55 0.24 51.59
N ASN A 216 -38.54 1.04 51.99
CA ASN A 216 -38.59 1.60 53.34
C ASN A 216 -38.94 0.51 54.38
N ASP A 217 -38.95 0.86 55.68
CA ASP A 217 -39.28 -0.05 56.79
C ASP A 217 -40.71 -0.62 56.75
N GLN A 218 -41.52 -0.23 55.77
CA GLN A 218 -42.87 -0.75 55.51
C GLN A 218 -42.97 -1.60 54.22
N GLY A 219 -41.85 -1.83 53.51
CA GLY A 219 -41.81 -2.66 52.30
C GLY A 219 -42.19 -1.96 50.99
N GLU A 220 -42.30 -0.62 50.98
CA GLU A 220 -42.63 0.16 49.78
C GLU A 220 -41.37 0.69 49.09
N ALA A 221 -41.31 0.59 47.76
CA ALA A 221 -40.17 1.02 46.95
C ALA A 221 -39.92 2.54 47.06
N THR A 222 -38.71 2.94 47.45
CA THR A 222 -38.33 4.35 47.66
C THR A 222 -37.84 5.04 46.39
N GLY A 223 -37.86 4.35 45.25
CA GLY A 223 -37.35 4.84 43.97
C GLY A 223 -35.82 4.83 43.82
N GLY A 224 -35.08 4.34 44.83
CA GLY A 224 -33.63 4.12 44.77
C GLY A 224 -33.26 2.64 44.60
N TYR A 225 -32.20 2.32 43.86
CA TYR A 225 -31.63 0.97 43.80
C TYR A 225 -30.40 0.87 44.71
N SER A 226 -30.31 -0.20 45.50
CA SER A 226 -29.13 -0.58 46.29
C SER A 226 -28.11 -1.36 45.44
N ARG A 227 -27.27 -2.21 46.05
CA ARG A 227 -26.20 -2.96 45.36
C ARG A 227 -26.75 -3.88 44.25
N LYS A 228 -25.98 -4.08 43.18
CA LYS A 228 -26.29 -5.06 42.12
C LYS A 228 -26.16 -6.50 42.66
N ILE A 229 -26.99 -7.41 42.15
CA ILE A 229 -26.90 -8.84 42.46
C ILE A 229 -25.54 -9.38 41.99
N SER A 230 -24.88 -10.18 42.83
CA SER A 230 -23.60 -10.84 42.53
C SER A 230 -23.75 -12.35 42.72
N PHE A 231 -22.92 -13.13 42.04
CA PHE A 231 -22.87 -14.59 42.18
C PHE A 231 -21.80 -15.08 43.15
N ALA A 232 -21.14 -14.19 43.89
CA ALA A 232 -20.04 -14.56 44.80
C ALA A 232 -20.41 -15.69 45.78
N ASP A 233 -21.62 -15.66 46.35
CA ASP A 233 -22.11 -16.65 47.32
C ASP A 233 -22.24 -18.05 46.71
N VAL A 234 -22.50 -18.15 45.40
CA VAL A 234 -22.60 -19.41 44.66
C VAL A 234 -21.32 -19.78 43.91
N ASN A 235 -20.25 -18.97 44.05
CA ASN A 235 -18.94 -19.15 43.41
C ASN A 235 -17.79 -18.99 44.41
N HIS A 236 -17.92 -19.60 45.59
CA HIS A 236 -16.86 -19.67 46.61
C HIS A 236 -16.31 -18.29 47.04
N GLY A 237 -17.19 -17.28 47.15
CA GLY A 237 -16.83 -15.91 47.52
C GLY A 237 -16.22 -15.07 46.40
N LYS A 238 -16.12 -15.60 45.17
CA LYS A 238 -15.53 -14.88 44.03
C LYS A 238 -16.61 -14.23 43.17
N PRO A 239 -16.66 -12.89 43.06
CA PRO A 239 -17.60 -12.17 42.20
C PRO A 239 -17.20 -12.18 40.71
N TYR A 240 -16.30 -13.08 40.32
CA TYR A 240 -15.75 -13.18 38.97
C TYR A 240 -15.54 -14.64 38.57
N VAL A 241 -15.46 -14.87 37.26
CA VAL A 241 -14.99 -16.12 36.65
C VAL A 241 -13.64 -15.87 35.98
N GLN A 242 -12.77 -16.86 35.92
CA GLN A 242 -11.41 -16.71 35.36
C GLN A 242 -11.02 -17.92 34.50
N ASP A 243 -10.12 -17.69 33.55
CA ASP A 243 -9.51 -18.72 32.70
C ASP A 243 -7.98 -18.67 32.86
N ASP A 244 -7.44 -19.66 33.59
CA ASP A 244 -6.01 -19.73 33.93
C ASP A 244 -5.14 -20.11 32.72
N GLN A 245 -5.71 -20.78 31.71
CA GLN A 245 -5.02 -21.11 30.48
C GLN A 245 -4.93 -19.86 29.58
N ALA A 246 -5.99 -19.06 29.52
CA ALA A 246 -5.96 -17.75 28.87
C ALA A 246 -5.00 -16.78 29.59
N LEU A 247 -4.92 -16.79 30.93
CA LEU A 247 -3.91 -16.04 31.69
C LEU A 247 -2.49 -16.42 31.29
N ALA A 248 -2.22 -17.71 31.09
CA ALA A 248 -0.90 -18.19 30.67
C ALA A 248 -0.51 -17.72 29.26
N ASN A 249 -1.48 -17.41 28.41
CA ASN A 249 -1.22 -17.01 27.02
C ASN A 249 -1.31 -15.50 26.81
N TRP A 250 -2.18 -14.82 27.55
CA TRP A 250 -2.61 -13.43 27.31
C TRP A 250 -2.57 -12.53 28.57
N GLY A 251 -2.02 -13.03 29.68
CA GLY A 251 -1.90 -12.26 30.92
C GLY A 251 -1.02 -11.01 30.78
N ILE A 252 -1.38 -9.95 31.51
CA ILE A 252 -0.67 -8.67 31.51
C ILE A 252 0.62 -8.80 32.33
N PRO A 253 1.80 -8.45 31.78
CA PRO A 253 3.06 -8.53 32.53
C PRO A 253 3.09 -7.53 33.68
N GLY A 254 3.32 -8.03 34.89
CA GLY A 254 3.60 -7.22 36.08
C GLY A 254 5.05 -6.71 36.13
N PRO A 255 5.34 -5.69 36.96
CA PRO A 255 6.69 -5.14 37.15
C PRO A 255 7.72 -6.16 37.65
N ASP A 256 7.26 -7.23 38.28
CA ASP A 256 8.04 -8.31 38.89
C ASP A 256 8.11 -9.59 38.01
N GLY A 257 7.54 -9.55 36.80
CA GLY A 257 7.48 -10.69 35.89
C GLY A 257 6.34 -11.68 36.19
N THR A 258 5.48 -11.41 37.17
CA THR A 258 4.24 -12.16 37.36
C THR A 258 3.20 -11.79 36.30
N ARG A 259 2.25 -12.69 36.03
CA ARG A 259 1.17 -12.44 35.05
C ARG A 259 -0.09 -12.05 35.79
N HIS A 260 -0.60 -10.86 35.51
CA HIS A 260 -1.88 -10.38 36.00
C HIS A 260 -2.99 -10.75 35.02
N HIS A 261 -4.21 -10.98 35.54
CA HIS A 261 -5.36 -11.17 34.68
C HIS A 261 -5.71 -9.87 33.95
N SER A 262 -6.15 -10.00 32.70
CA SER A 262 -6.84 -8.94 31.99
C SER A 262 -8.31 -9.00 32.42
N GLU A 263 -8.77 -7.94 33.08
CA GLU A 263 -10.02 -7.92 33.85
C GLU A 263 -11.08 -7.02 33.19
N ALA A 264 -12.32 -7.48 33.13
CA ALA A 264 -13.46 -6.68 32.70
C ALA A 264 -14.73 -7.03 33.50
N SER A 265 -15.80 -6.25 33.33
CA SER A 265 -17.13 -6.55 33.88
C SER A 265 -18.19 -6.71 32.79
N VAL A 266 -19.30 -7.37 33.13
CA VAL A 266 -20.50 -7.47 32.32
C VAL A 266 -21.74 -7.32 33.21
N ASP A 267 -22.70 -6.54 32.74
CA ASP A 267 -23.98 -6.30 33.42
C ASP A 267 -25.08 -7.09 32.71
N PHE A 268 -25.85 -7.86 33.48
CA PHE A 268 -27.06 -8.58 33.05
C PHE A 268 -28.26 -7.98 33.81
N PRO A 269 -28.78 -6.84 33.33
CA PRO A 269 -29.70 -5.99 34.10
C PRO A 269 -31.03 -6.67 34.46
N ASP A 270 -31.40 -7.73 33.73
CA ASP A 270 -32.64 -8.48 33.93
C ASP A 270 -32.46 -9.78 34.72
N CYS A 271 -31.22 -10.16 35.07
CA CYS A 271 -30.94 -11.40 35.77
C CYS A 271 -31.05 -11.22 37.29
N GLU A 272 -32.01 -11.91 37.89
CA GLU A 272 -32.28 -11.87 39.35
C GLU A 272 -31.72 -13.09 40.11
N ASP A 273 -31.39 -14.20 39.42
CA ASP A 273 -30.84 -15.42 40.05
C ASP A 273 -29.28 -15.45 39.99
N PRO A 274 -28.58 -15.50 41.14
CA PRO A 274 -27.13 -15.67 41.19
C PRO A 274 -26.58 -16.89 40.43
N LYS A 275 -27.31 -18.01 40.32
CA LYS A 275 -26.85 -19.21 39.59
C LYS A 275 -26.93 -19.04 38.08
N GLU A 276 -28.02 -18.43 37.62
CA GLU A 276 -28.18 -18.01 36.23
C GLU A 276 -27.12 -16.98 35.86
N LEU A 277 -26.88 -15.99 36.74
CA LEU A 277 -25.86 -14.97 36.56
C LEU A 277 -24.45 -15.56 36.43
N LEU A 278 -24.09 -16.55 37.25
CA LEU A 278 -22.83 -17.29 37.13
C LEU A 278 -22.72 -17.99 35.76
N THR A 279 -23.80 -18.58 35.28
CA THR A 279 -23.84 -19.29 33.99
C THR A 279 -23.68 -18.32 32.82
N LEU A 280 -24.43 -17.21 32.84
CA LEU A 280 -24.33 -16.13 31.86
C LEU A 280 -22.92 -15.52 31.83
N THR A 281 -22.32 -15.30 33.00
CA THR A 281 -20.97 -14.74 33.10
C THR A 281 -19.90 -15.73 32.61
N LYS A 282 -20.03 -17.04 32.88
CA LYS A 282 -19.14 -18.08 32.33
C LYS A 282 -19.21 -18.15 30.80
N ASN A 283 -20.42 -18.06 30.24
CA ASN A 283 -20.63 -18.06 28.80
C ASN A 283 -20.02 -16.80 28.15
N ALA A 284 -20.18 -15.63 28.78
CA ALA A 284 -19.57 -14.39 28.33
C ALA A 284 -18.03 -14.45 28.36
N LEU A 285 -17.42 -14.97 29.44
CA LEU A 285 -15.96 -15.13 29.54
C LEU A 285 -15.41 -16.03 28.43
N LYS A 286 -16.08 -17.16 28.14
CA LYS A 286 -15.66 -18.09 27.08
C LYS A 286 -15.55 -17.43 25.70
N THR A 287 -16.36 -16.40 25.43
CA THR A 287 -16.31 -15.65 24.16
C THR A 287 -15.25 -14.55 24.12
N ARG A 288 -14.72 -14.12 25.28
CA ARG A 288 -13.75 -13.01 25.42
C ARG A 288 -12.34 -13.48 25.79
N ALA A 289 -12.19 -14.75 26.18
CA ALA A 289 -10.91 -15.37 26.57
C ALA A 289 -10.04 -15.84 25.39
N THR A 290 -10.45 -15.55 24.14
CA THR A 290 -9.70 -15.86 22.92
C THR A 290 -9.65 -14.63 22.00
N PRO A 291 -8.51 -14.33 21.34
CA PRO A 291 -8.44 -13.24 20.38
C PRO A 291 -9.40 -13.50 19.22
N VAL A 292 -10.19 -12.50 18.88
CA VAL A 292 -11.14 -12.59 17.77
C VAL A 292 -10.36 -12.40 16.47
N VAL A 293 -10.45 -13.37 15.56
CA VAL A 293 -9.82 -13.30 14.24
C VAL A 293 -10.92 -13.27 13.19
N SER A 294 -11.04 -12.17 12.46
CA SER A 294 -11.89 -12.07 11.28
C SER A 294 -11.04 -12.20 10.02
N TYR A 295 -11.59 -12.87 9.02
CA TYR A 295 -10.99 -12.95 7.69
C TYR A 295 -11.91 -12.17 6.78
N THR A 296 -11.41 -11.09 6.20
CA THR A 296 -12.09 -10.38 5.12
C THR A 296 -11.45 -10.75 3.80
N ALA A 297 -12.24 -11.06 2.79
CA ALA A 297 -11.72 -11.34 1.46
C ALA A 297 -12.54 -10.60 0.42
N ASP A 298 -11.86 -9.97 -0.52
CA ASP A 298 -12.49 -9.31 -1.66
C ASP A 298 -12.48 -10.29 -2.83
N VAL A 299 -13.68 -10.68 -3.27
CA VAL A 299 -13.87 -11.42 -4.53
C VAL A 299 -14.11 -10.37 -5.62
N THR A 300 -13.24 -10.34 -6.63
CA THR A 300 -13.56 -9.67 -7.90
C THR A 300 -14.24 -10.71 -8.78
N ALA A 301 -15.50 -10.52 -9.15
CA ALA A 301 -16.29 -11.58 -9.78
C ALA A 301 -15.73 -12.05 -11.14
N LEU A 302 -15.52 -13.37 -11.25
CA LEU A 302 -15.23 -14.12 -12.47
C LEU A 302 -16.41 -14.05 -13.47
N GLY A 303 -16.46 -12.99 -14.29
CA GLY A 303 -17.32 -12.92 -15.49
C GLY A 303 -16.85 -13.80 -16.66
N GLN A 304 -15.73 -14.53 -16.53
CA GLN A 304 -15.11 -15.29 -17.62
C GLN A 304 -15.40 -16.81 -17.61
N ALA A 305 -16.38 -17.28 -16.82
CA ALA A 305 -16.74 -18.71 -16.77
C ALA A 305 -18.20 -19.03 -17.14
N GLY A 306 -18.99 -18.05 -17.60
CA GLY A 306 -20.41 -18.27 -17.93
C GLY A 306 -21.32 -18.53 -16.71
N LEU A 307 -20.88 -18.17 -15.51
CA LEU A 307 -21.68 -18.17 -14.29
C LEU A 307 -21.93 -16.71 -13.89
N SER A 308 -23.18 -16.26 -13.96
CA SER A 308 -23.63 -14.98 -13.42
C SER A 308 -23.42 -14.96 -11.90
N ALA A 309 -23.51 -13.77 -11.29
CA ALA A 309 -23.73 -13.64 -9.85
C ALA A 309 -25.07 -14.25 -9.39
N GLU A 310 -25.83 -14.94 -10.26
CA GLU A 310 -27.04 -15.65 -9.88
C GLU A 310 -26.68 -16.90 -9.08
N GLY A 311 -26.93 -16.79 -7.77
CA GLY A 311 -26.83 -17.92 -6.85
C GLY A 311 -26.16 -17.59 -5.52
N THR A 312 -25.63 -16.36 -5.34
CA THR A 312 -25.17 -15.90 -4.02
C THR A 312 -25.58 -14.49 -3.67
N ASP A 313 -26.05 -14.30 -2.45
CA ASP A 313 -26.55 -13.02 -1.93
C ASP A 313 -25.90 -12.64 -0.58
N VAL A 314 -26.09 -11.38 -0.16
CA VAL A 314 -25.66 -10.90 1.16
C VAL A 314 -26.24 -11.78 2.25
N GLY A 315 -25.36 -12.27 3.11
CA GLY A 315 -25.69 -13.16 4.21
C GLY A 315 -25.53 -14.66 3.92
N ASP A 316 -25.26 -15.07 2.67
CA ASP A 316 -25.01 -16.49 2.37
C ASP A 316 -23.76 -17.04 3.07
N SER A 317 -23.86 -18.26 3.58
CA SER A 317 -22.73 -19.01 4.16
C SER A 317 -21.85 -19.61 3.05
N VAL A 318 -20.53 -19.48 3.14
CA VAL A 318 -19.56 -19.86 2.09
C VAL A 318 -18.32 -20.55 2.67
N GLN A 319 -17.56 -21.27 1.84
CA GLN A 319 -16.24 -21.80 2.21
C GLN A 319 -15.12 -20.92 1.64
N ILE A 320 -14.10 -20.64 2.46
CA ILE A 320 -12.90 -19.88 2.09
C ILE A 320 -11.70 -20.82 2.26
N ILE A 321 -10.88 -20.98 1.22
CA ILE A 321 -9.67 -21.78 1.28
C ILE A 321 -8.45 -20.91 1.03
N ASP A 322 -7.58 -20.82 2.03
CA ASP A 322 -6.28 -20.17 1.92
C ASP A 322 -5.19 -21.22 1.68
N THR A 323 -4.69 -21.23 0.45
CA THR A 323 -3.66 -22.17 -0.05
C THR A 323 -2.23 -21.75 0.30
N SER A 324 -2.02 -20.59 0.95
CA SER A 324 -0.68 -20.12 1.34
C SER A 324 -0.06 -20.91 2.50
N PHE A 325 -0.85 -21.73 3.20
CA PHE A 325 -0.40 -22.62 4.27
C PHE A 325 0.04 -24.00 3.75
N ALA A 326 1.09 -24.58 4.35
CA ALA A 326 1.61 -25.92 4.01
C ALA A 326 0.54 -27.04 4.07
N THR A 327 -0.50 -26.86 4.88
CA THR A 327 -1.78 -27.55 4.76
C THR A 327 -2.84 -26.48 4.54
N PRO A 328 -3.59 -26.49 3.40
CA PRO A 328 -4.53 -25.41 3.09
C PRO A 328 -5.52 -25.15 4.22
N LEU A 329 -5.61 -23.89 4.64
CA LEU A 329 -6.52 -23.49 5.71
C LEU A 329 -7.93 -23.37 5.12
N ARG A 330 -8.85 -24.20 5.62
CA ARG A 330 -10.27 -24.18 5.22
C ARG A 330 -11.09 -23.50 6.30
N LEU A 331 -11.77 -22.43 5.91
CA LEU A 331 -12.61 -21.62 6.78
C LEU A 331 -14.03 -21.64 6.25
N GLU A 332 -15.00 -21.63 7.15
CA GLU A 332 -16.36 -21.23 6.82
C GLU A 332 -16.46 -19.71 7.04
N GLY A 333 -17.11 -19.03 6.11
CA GLY A 333 -17.35 -17.59 6.15
C GLY A 333 -18.77 -17.27 5.71
N ARG A 334 -19.09 -15.99 5.65
CA ARG A 334 -20.37 -15.46 5.23
C ARG A 334 -20.16 -14.26 4.32
N ILE A 335 -21.02 -14.05 3.34
CA ILE A 335 -20.99 -12.82 2.55
C ILE A 335 -21.49 -11.67 3.43
N LEU A 336 -20.58 -10.78 3.85
CA LEU A 336 -20.92 -9.64 4.70
C LEU A 336 -21.41 -8.45 3.90
N GLN A 337 -20.82 -8.22 2.73
CA GLN A 337 -21.15 -7.09 1.88
C GLN A 337 -21.00 -7.43 0.40
N ILE A 338 -21.87 -6.87 -0.43
CA ILE A 338 -21.78 -6.87 -1.88
C ILE A 338 -21.86 -5.43 -2.35
N GLU A 339 -20.89 -5.01 -3.18
CA GLU A 339 -20.92 -3.76 -3.94
C GLU A 339 -21.01 -4.09 -5.42
N GLU A 340 -22.08 -3.66 -6.07
CA GLU A 340 -22.37 -3.93 -7.48
C GLU A 340 -22.66 -2.61 -8.23
N ASP A 341 -21.99 -2.39 -9.37
CA ASP A 341 -22.36 -1.29 -10.27
C ASP A 341 -23.44 -1.76 -11.23
N LEU A 342 -24.68 -1.36 -10.96
CA LEU A 342 -25.86 -1.74 -11.73
C LEU A 342 -25.86 -1.19 -13.17
N ALA A 343 -25.00 -0.20 -13.46
CA ALA A 343 -24.81 0.35 -14.81
C ALA A 343 -23.51 -0.12 -15.48
N GLY A 344 -22.65 -0.86 -14.76
CA GLY A 344 -21.32 -1.32 -15.18
C GLY A 344 -21.26 -2.81 -15.52
N SER A 345 -20.04 -3.35 -15.62
CA SER A 345 -19.82 -4.78 -15.85
C SER A 345 -20.04 -5.57 -14.57
N LEU A 346 -20.71 -6.73 -14.66
CA LEU A 346 -20.85 -7.68 -13.55
C LEU A 346 -19.50 -8.23 -13.06
N ALA A 347 -18.42 -8.08 -13.84
CA ALA A 347 -17.07 -8.48 -13.47
C ALA A 347 -16.45 -7.57 -12.39
N ASP A 348 -16.97 -6.35 -12.24
CA ASP A 348 -16.46 -5.35 -11.28
C ASP A 348 -17.17 -5.45 -9.91
N THR A 349 -18.08 -6.41 -9.74
CA THR A 349 -18.76 -6.66 -8.46
C THR A 349 -17.75 -7.09 -7.40
N LYS A 350 -17.77 -6.37 -6.28
CA LYS A 350 -16.95 -6.64 -5.11
C LYS A 350 -17.76 -7.35 -4.04
N ILE A 351 -17.30 -8.52 -3.63
CA ILE A 351 -17.92 -9.28 -2.52
C ILE A 351 -16.94 -9.31 -1.36
N THR A 352 -17.35 -8.80 -0.21
CA THR A 352 -16.60 -8.93 1.03
C THR A 352 -17.12 -10.12 1.81
N LEU A 353 -16.28 -11.15 1.90
CA LEU A 353 -16.51 -12.32 2.74
C LEU A 353 -16.00 -12.03 4.14
N GLY A 354 -16.66 -12.55 5.17
CA GLY A 354 -16.27 -12.38 6.56
C GLY A 354 -16.54 -13.62 7.39
N ASN A 355 -15.67 -13.94 8.34
CA ASN A 355 -15.93 -15.01 9.29
C ASN A 355 -16.71 -14.45 10.50
N ILE A 356 -17.96 -14.90 10.70
CA ILE A 356 -18.67 -14.72 11.97
C ILE A 356 -18.03 -15.67 12.99
N ARG A 357 -17.44 -15.09 14.04
CA ARG A 357 -17.07 -15.72 15.33
C ARG A 357 -16.89 -17.25 15.27
N GLN A 358 -15.77 -17.74 14.77
CA GLN A 358 -15.37 -19.13 15.03
C GLN A 358 -14.97 -19.30 16.49
N SER A 359 -15.95 -19.56 17.37
CA SER A 359 -15.66 -20.24 18.64
C SER A 359 -15.53 -21.73 18.35
N TYR A 360 -14.52 -22.38 18.94
CA TYR A 360 -14.22 -23.82 18.87
C TYR A 360 -15.46 -24.74 19.08
N THR A 361 -16.52 -24.23 19.73
CA THR A 361 -17.78 -24.93 19.99
C THR A 361 -18.66 -25.21 18.76
N GLN A 362 -18.62 -24.39 17.70
CA GLN A 362 -19.46 -24.63 16.50
C GLN A 362 -18.89 -25.71 15.57
N ARG A 363 -17.56 -25.85 15.50
CA ARG A 363 -16.93 -26.98 14.77
C ARG A 363 -17.29 -28.33 15.38
N LEU A 364 -17.41 -28.42 16.71
CA LEU A 364 -17.77 -29.66 17.38
C LEU A 364 -19.24 -30.02 17.14
N ALA A 365 -20.16 -29.05 17.14
CA ALA A 365 -21.59 -29.31 16.90
C ALA A 365 -21.90 -29.71 15.45
N ALA A 366 -21.23 -29.07 14.46
CA ALA A 366 -21.34 -29.44 13.06
C ALA A 366 -20.64 -30.78 12.74
N GLN A 367 -19.50 -31.08 13.38
CA GLN A 367 -18.88 -32.40 13.30
C GLN A 367 -19.74 -33.48 13.96
N GLN A 368 -20.40 -33.21 15.10
CA GLN A 368 -21.26 -34.18 15.78
C GLN A 368 -22.52 -34.49 14.95
N GLN A 369 -23.17 -33.47 14.35
CA GLN A 369 -24.30 -33.68 13.44
C GLN A 369 -23.92 -34.40 12.15
N ALA A 370 -22.71 -34.17 11.61
CA ALA A 370 -22.17 -34.92 10.48
C ALA A 370 -21.78 -36.37 10.86
N LEU A 371 -21.29 -36.58 12.09
CA LEU A 371 -21.00 -37.90 12.68
C LEU A 371 -22.30 -38.69 12.88
N ASP A 372 -23.36 -38.07 13.39
CA ASP A 372 -24.66 -38.72 13.62
C ASP A 372 -25.34 -39.12 12.30
N LYS A 373 -25.15 -38.32 11.23
CA LYS A 373 -25.57 -38.69 9.87
C LYS A 373 -24.75 -39.84 9.27
N LEU A 374 -23.45 -39.90 9.54
CA LEU A 374 -22.56 -41.00 9.13
C LEU A 374 -22.85 -42.29 9.89
N VAL A 375 -23.20 -42.20 11.18
CA VAL A 375 -23.65 -43.32 12.00
C VAL A 375 -25.00 -43.84 11.53
N SER A 376 -25.92 -42.98 11.07
CA SER A 376 -27.22 -43.39 10.51
C SER A 376 -27.13 -44.15 9.17
N ASN A 377 -26.03 -44.01 8.43
CA ASN A 377 -25.77 -44.72 7.17
C ASN A 377 -24.89 -45.98 7.31
N SER A 378 -24.48 -46.32 8.53
CA SER A 378 -23.63 -47.50 8.83
C SER A 378 -24.31 -48.85 8.59
N GLY A 379 -25.63 -48.89 8.45
CA GLY A 379 -26.39 -50.11 8.15
C GLY A 379 -26.20 -50.67 6.74
N ALA A 380 -25.74 -49.85 5.77
CA ALA A 380 -25.62 -50.27 4.37
C ALA A 380 -24.25 -50.89 4.00
N TRP A 381 -23.27 -50.86 4.91
CA TRP A 381 -21.88 -51.23 4.60
C TRP A 381 -21.44 -52.61 5.12
N ASN A 382 -22.33 -53.34 5.81
CA ASN A 382 -21.97 -54.60 6.46
C ASN A 382 -22.13 -55.86 5.58
N SER A 383 -22.40 -55.72 4.28
CA SER A 383 -22.57 -56.86 3.36
C SER A 383 -21.41 -57.06 2.37
N ALA A 384 -20.29 -56.34 2.51
CA ALA A 384 -19.20 -56.34 1.52
C ALA A 384 -17.82 -56.75 2.08
N ALA A 385 -17.77 -57.57 3.13
CA ALA A 385 -16.51 -58.02 3.75
C ALA A 385 -16.31 -59.55 3.65
N GLY A 386 -16.52 -60.11 2.46
CA GLY A 386 -16.19 -61.49 2.13
C GLY A 386 -15.59 -61.57 0.73
N GLY A 387 -14.30 -61.27 0.60
CA GLY A 387 -13.61 -61.24 -0.69
C GLY A 387 -13.65 -62.58 -1.41
N THR A 388 -14.18 -62.57 -2.64
CA THR A 388 -13.71 -63.26 -3.87
C THR A 388 -14.85 -63.21 -4.89
N GLY A 389 -14.72 -62.41 -5.96
CA GLY A 389 -15.72 -62.32 -7.02
C GLY A 389 -15.84 -60.93 -7.65
N PRO A 390 -16.64 -60.78 -8.71
CA PRO A 390 -16.30 -60.20 -10.02
C PRO A 390 -16.29 -58.67 -10.10
N TYR A 391 -16.25 -57.96 -8.96
CA TYR A 391 -16.66 -56.56 -8.89
C TYR A 391 -15.83 -55.61 -9.78
N MET A 392 -14.51 -55.79 -9.86
CA MET A 392 -13.67 -54.97 -10.73
C MET A 392 -13.86 -55.31 -12.22
N LYS A 393 -14.17 -56.58 -12.55
CA LYS A 393 -14.37 -57.01 -13.94
C LYS A 393 -15.76 -56.59 -14.45
N ASP A 394 -16.80 -56.79 -13.65
CA ASP A 394 -18.16 -56.32 -13.95
C ASP A 394 -18.25 -54.79 -13.97
N LEU A 395 -17.54 -54.09 -13.09
CA LEU A 395 -17.50 -52.61 -13.12
C LEU A 395 -16.83 -52.10 -14.41
N ILE A 396 -15.70 -52.70 -14.82
CA ILE A 396 -15.03 -52.36 -16.08
C ILE A 396 -15.91 -52.72 -17.28
N ASP A 397 -16.52 -53.91 -17.29
CA ASP A 397 -17.37 -54.39 -18.40
C ASP A 397 -18.65 -53.54 -18.51
N ARG A 398 -19.22 -53.08 -17.40
CA ARG A 398 -20.42 -52.22 -17.35
C ARG A 398 -20.12 -50.77 -17.69
N ILE A 399 -18.96 -50.24 -17.30
CA ILE A 399 -18.46 -48.93 -17.76
C ILE A 399 -18.23 -48.95 -19.27
N ASN A 400 -17.59 -50.00 -19.80
CA ASN A 400 -17.40 -50.17 -21.24
C ASN A 400 -18.75 -50.30 -21.97
N GLN A 401 -19.74 -51.02 -21.42
CA GLN A 401 -21.09 -51.11 -21.98
C GLN A 401 -21.82 -49.76 -22.04
N ILE A 402 -21.72 -48.96 -20.97
CA ILE A 402 -22.33 -47.62 -20.89
C ILE A 402 -21.66 -46.65 -21.88
N MET A 403 -20.32 -46.68 -21.98
CA MET A 403 -19.56 -45.85 -22.91
C MET A 403 -19.89 -46.19 -24.38
N ASN A 404 -20.01 -47.48 -24.69
CA ASN A 404 -20.30 -47.97 -26.04
C ASN A 404 -21.75 -47.72 -26.50
N ALA A 405 -22.70 -47.51 -25.58
CA ALA A 405 -24.08 -47.17 -25.90
C ALA A 405 -24.24 -45.75 -26.48
N THR A 406 -23.24 -44.89 -26.31
CA THR A 406 -23.25 -43.47 -26.73
C THR A 406 -22.48 -43.20 -28.04
N GLY A 407 -21.99 -44.25 -28.73
CA GLY A 407 -21.42 -44.14 -30.08
C GLY A 407 -19.89 -44.01 -30.19
N GLY A 408 -19.13 -44.29 -29.13
CA GLY A 408 -17.66 -44.41 -29.17
C GLY A 408 -17.18 -45.68 -28.49
N TYR A 409 -16.40 -46.53 -29.17
CA TYR A 409 -16.00 -47.84 -28.65
C TYR A 409 -14.75 -47.73 -27.78
N ALA A 410 -14.95 -47.45 -26.49
CA ALA A 410 -13.88 -47.23 -25.51
C ALA A 410 -13.62 -48.49 -24.67
N TYR A 411 -12.36 -48.90 -24.59
CA TYR A 411 -11.89 -50.08 -23.87
C TYR A 411 -10.81 -49.70 -22.87
N LEU A 412 -11.11 -49.80 -21.57
CA LEU A 412 -10.09 -49.73 -20.52
C LEU A 412 -9.38 -51.08 -20.39
N LYS A 413 -8.11 -51.14 -20.78
CA LYS A 413 -7.27 -52.34 -20.70
C LYS A 413 -6.31 -52.24 -19.51
N PRO A 414 -6.41 -53.12 -18.49
CA PRO A 414 -5.52 -53.10 -17.34
C PRO A 414 -4.04 -53.15 -17.77
N GLY A 415 -3.24 -52.21 -17.26
CA GLY A 415 -1.81 -52.10 -17.56
C GLY A 415 -1.45 -51.55 -18.94
N GLN A 416 -2.43 -51.30 -19.82
CA GLN A 416 -2.19 -50.78 -21.18
C GLN A 416 -2.80 -49.40 -21.40
N GLY A 417 -3.89 -49.05 -20.70
CA GLY A 417 -4.55 -47.75 -20.82
C GLY A 417 -5.90 -47.83 -21.51
N ILE A 418 -6.35 -46.71 -22.08
CA ILE A 418 -7.65 -46.57 -22.73
C ILE A 418 -7.45 -46.60 -24.25
N TYR A 419 -8.11 -47.53 -24.91
CA TYR A 419 -8.23 -47.57 -26.37
C TYR A 419 -9.61 -47.07 -26.77
N VAL A 420 -9.68 -46.22 -27.78
CA VAL A 420 -10.93 -45.76 -28.39
C VAL A 420 -10.87 -46.11 -29.87
N TYR A 421 -11.82 -46.92 -30.32
CA TYR A 421 -11.91 -47.39 -31.68
C TYR A 421 -13.11 -46.79 -32.42
N ASP A 422 -13.01 -46.78 -33.75
CA ASP A 422 -14.09 -46.42 -34.67
C ASP A 422 -15.22 -47.47 -34.74
N LYS A 423 -14.95 -48.71 -34.31
CA LYS A 423 -15.90 -49.83 -34.26
C LYS A 423 -15.52 -50.83 -33.16
N PRO A 424 -16.42 -51.77 -32.80
CA PRO A 424 -16.12 -52.79 -31.80
C PRO A 424 -14.81 -53.55 -32.10
N GLU A 425 -14.06 -53.94 -31.08
CA GLU A 425 -12.77 -54.63 -31.21
C GLU A 425 -12.86 -55.94 -32.03
N ASP A 426 -13.99 -56.64 -31.93
CA ASP A 426 -14.33 -57.86 -32.67
C ASP A 426 -14.74 -57.61 -34.14
N GLN A 427 -14.95 -56.35 -34.54
CA GLN A 427 -15.31 -55.94 -35.91
C GLN A 427 -14.13 -55.31 -36.67
N ASN A 428 -12.92 -55.56 -36.19
CA ASN A 428 -11.65 -55.23 -36.82
C ASN A 428 -11.45 -53.71 -37.10
N PRO A 429 -11.36 -52.87 -36.04
CA PRO A 429 -11.26 -51.40 -36.11
C PRO A 429 -10.19 -50.89 -37.07
N THR A 430 -10.48 -49.75 -37.73
CA THR A 430 -9.58 -49.10 -38.70
C THR A 430 -8.90 -47.86 -38.13
N GLN A 431 -9.42 -47.29 -37.04
CA GLN A 431 -8.81 -46.16 -36.34
C GLN A 431 -8.74 -46.43 -34.84
N CYS A 432 -7.69 -45.91 -34.20
CA CYS A 432 -7.47 -46.06 -32.78
C CYS A 432 -6.88 -44.79 -32.17
N ILE A 433 -7.51 -44.29 -31.10
CA ILE A 433 -6.89 -43.36 -30.16
C ILE A 433 -6.51 -44.15 -28.91
N HIS A 434 -5.26 -44.00 -28.44
CA HIS A 434 -4.75 -44.75 -27.31
C HIS A 434 -4.09 -43.81 -26.29
N ILE A 435 -4.58 -43.88 -25.05
CA ILE A 435 -4.11 -43.11 -23.90
C ILE A 435 -3.54 -44.08 -22.86
N GLY A 436 -2.23 -44.08 -22.66
CA GLY A 436 -1.54 -44.98 -21.73
C GLY A 436 -0.56 -44.26 -20.82
N GLY A 437 0.14 -45.02 -19.97
CA GLY A 437 1.14 -44.49 -19.03
C GLY A 437 2.29 -43.78 -19.75
N GLY A 438 2.16 -42.47 -19.92
CA GLY A 438 3.17 -41.60 -20.53
C GLY A 438 2.97 -41.30 -22.02
N TYR A 439 1.86 -41.67 -22.65
CA TYR A 439 1.59 -41.35 -24.06
C TYR A 439 0.09 -41.19 -24.38
N TRP A 440 -0.21 -40.28 -25.30
CA TRP A 440 -1.44 -40.16 -26.05
C TRP A 440 -1.07 -40.26 -27.53
N ARG A 441 -1.58 -41.27 -28.21
CA ARG A 441 -1.21 -41.60 -29.59
C ARG A 441 -2.42 -41.95 -30.43
N ILE A 442 -2.30 -41.74 -31.72
CA ILE A 442 -3.36 -41.99 -32.71
C ILE A 442 -2.83 -42.91 -33.80
N ALA A 443 -3.67 -43.78 -34.33
CA ALA A 443 -3.37 -44.63 -35.48
C ALA A 443 -4.57 -44.66 -36.41
N ASP A 444 -4.32 -44.47 -37.70
CA ASP A 444 -5.30 -44.55 -38.80
C ASP A 444 -5.18 -45.87 -39.58
N HIS A 445 -4.26 -46.75 -39.19
CA HIS A 445 -4.06 -48.07 -39.77
C HIS A 445 -3.24 -49.00 -38.86
N LYS A 446 -3.22 -50.29 -39.21
CA LYS A 446 -2.38 -51.32 -38.57
C LYS A 446 -1.21 -51.70 -39.49
N LYS A 447 -0.09 -52.08 -38.89
CA LYS A 447 1.05 -52.72 -39.53
C LYS A 447 0.65 -54.10 -40.08
N PRO A 448 1.43 -54.68 -41.02
CA PRO A 448 1.15 -56.02 -41.57
C PRO A 448 1.04 -57.14 -40.52
N ASN A 449 1.64 -56.96 -39.34
CA ASN A 449 1.58 -57.90 -38.23
C ASN A 449 0.31 -57.75 -37.34
N GLY A 450 -0.59 -56.81 -37.66
CA GLY A 450 -1.82 -56.55 -36.92
C GLY A 450 -1.71 -55.53 -35.78
N ASP A 451 -0.51 -55.04 -35.47
CA ASP A 451 -0.31 -53.98 -34.47
C ASP A 451 -0.68 -52.61 -35.03
N TRP A 452 -1.23 -51.73 -34.21
CA TRP A 452 -1.49 -50.35 -34.60
C TRP A 452 -0.19 -49.58 -34.90
N ASP A 453 -0.15 -48.87 -36.03
CA ASP A 453 0.96 -47.97 -36.36
C ASP A 453 0.72 -46.58 -35.77
N PHE A 454 1.09 -46.44 -34.50
CA PHE A 454 0.79 -45.23 -33.73
C PHE A 454 1.75 -44.07 -34.03
N ARG A 455 1.16 -42.89 -34.27
CA ARG A 455 1.84 -41.59 -34.20
C ARG A 455 1.60 -40.95 -32.84
N ALA A 456 2.63 -40.33 -32.27
CA ALA A 456 2.49 -39.61 -31.00
C ALA A 456 1.67 -38.34 -31.22
N LEU A 457 0.58 -38.16 -30.46
CA LEU A 457 -0.21 -36.93 -30.43
C LEU A 457 0.24 -36.04 -29.26
N ALA A 458 0.44 -36.63 -28.08
CA ALA A 458 0.99 -35.95 -26.91
C ALA A 458 1.70 -36.93 -25.96
N ASN A 459 2.64 -36.46 -25.15
CA ASN A 459 3.23 -37.21 -24.04
C ASN A 459 3.70 -36.25 -22.94
N GLY A 460 4.43 -36.75 -21.92
CA GLY A 460 4.98 -35.91 -20.85
C GLY A 460 5.95 -34.80 -21.29
N LYS A 461 6.31 -34.72 -22.57
CA LYS A 461 7.12 -33.65 -23.16
C LYS A 461 6.30 -32.62 -23.96
N GLY A 462 5.01 -32.84 -24.24
CA GLY A 462 4.15 -31.89 -24.96
C GLY A 462 3.25 -32.51 -26.04
N ILE A 463 2.66 -31.65 -26.88
CA ILE A 463 1.83 -32.00 -28.05
C ILE A 463 2.71 -32.03 -29.30
N PHE A 464 2.56 -33.06 -30.13
CA PHE A 464 3.31 -33.24 -31.39
C PHE A 464 2.31 -33.29 -32.55
N ALA A 465 2.21 -32.21 -33.30
CA ALA A 465 1.31 -32.09 -34.45
C ALA A 465 1.99 -31.33 -35.59
N ASP A 466 1.81 -31.78 -36.83
CA ASP A 466 2.29 -31.08 -38.03
C ASP A 466 1.51 -29.79 -38.30
N THR A 467 0.28 -29.67 -37.76
CA THR A 467 -0.58 -28.49 -37.86
C THR A 467 -1.51 -28.43 -36.65
N VAL A 468 -1.64 -27.25 -36.02
CA VAL A 468 -2.51 -27.02 -34.85
C VAL A 468 -3.59 -26.00 -35.24
N PHE A 469 -4.85 -26.43 -35.24
CA PHE A 469 -6.01 -25.55 -35.41
C PHE A 469 -6.57 -25.22 -34.02
N THR A 470 -6.30 -24.02 -33.55
CA THR A 470 -6.68 -23.51 -32.24
C THR A 470 -6.86 -21.99 -32.35
N GLY A 471 -7.53 -21.37 -31.39
CA GLY A 471 -7.62 -19.91 -31.34
C GLY A 471 -6.30 -19.30 -30.85
N ARG A 472 -6.28 -18.87 -29.59
CA ARG A 472 -5.11 -18.23 -28.98
C ARG A 472 -4.15 -19.24 -28.32
N LEU A 473 -2.98 -19.43 -28.92
CA LEU A 473 -1.83 -20.12 -28.32
C LEU A 473 -1.11 -19.15 -27.40
N SER A 474 -1.32 -19.27 -26.09
CA SER A 474 -0.72 -18.38 -25.09
C SER A 474 0.26 -19.11 -24.17
N ASP A 475 1.23 -18.38 -23.62
CA ASP A 475 1.93 -18.81 -22.41
C ASP A 475 0.96 -18.89 -21.23
N ALA A 476 1.36 -19.60 -20.16
CA ALA A 476 0.51 -19.83 -18.99
C ALA A 476 0.08 -18.53 -18.28
N ALA A 477 0.83 -17.44 -18.47
CA ALA A 477 0.54 -16.14 -17.87
C ALA A 477 -0.35 -15.24 -18.76
N GLY A 478 -0.72 -15.67 -19.97
CA GLY A 478 -1.55 -14.87 -20.88
C GLY A 478 -0.83 -13.73 -21.60
N LEU A 479 0.47 -13.55 -21.33
CA LEU A 479 1.23 -12.36 -21.71
C LEU A 479 1.90 -12.49 -23.08
N ASN A 480 2.19 -13.71 -23.49
CA ASN A 480 2.70 -14.02 -24.82
C ASN A 480 1.69 -14.87 -25.52
N TYR A 481 1.28 -14.48 -26.72
CA TYR A 481 0.34 -15.29 -27.47
C TYR A 481 0.48 -15.12 -28.97
N TRP A 482 0.07 -16.16 -29.68
CA TRP A 482 -0.32 -16.09 -31.07
C TRP A 482 -1.79 -16.47 -31.19
N ASP A 483 -2.60 -15.51 -31.60
CA ASP A 483 -3.98 -15.73 -31.97
C ASP A 483 -4.02 -16.20 -33.43
N MET A 484 -4.38 -17.46 -33.65
CA MET A 484 -4.40 -18.03 -35.01
C MET A 484 -5.73 -17.81 -35.73
N ASP A 485 -6.73 -17.23 -35.06
CA ASP A 485 -7.99 -16.79 -35.68
C ASP A 485 -7.83 -15.40 -36.33
N THR A 486 -7.07 -14.51 -35.69
CA THR A 486 -6.83 -13.13 -36.14
C THR A 486 -5.45 -12.91 -36.76
N GLY A 487 -4.48 -13.77 -36.43
CA GLY A 487 -3.07 -13.62 -36.80
C GLY A 487 -2.25 -12.78 -35.82
N ASP A 488 -2.84 -12.27 -34.73
CA ASP A 488 -2.16 -11.40 -33.76
C ASP A 488 -1.07 -12.16 -32.98
N PHE A 489 0.17 -11.69 -33.12
CA PHE A 489 1.32 -12.19 -32.39
C PHE A 489 1.81 -11.14 -31.38
N SER A 490 1.70 -11.45 -30.09
CA SER A 490 1.99 -10.54 -28.99
C SER A 490 3.03 -11.13 -28.05
N LEU A 491 4.04 -10.33 -27.72
CA LEU A 491 5.08 -10.68 -26.75
C LEU A 491 5.09 -9.71 -25.59
N SER A 492 5.18 -10.23 -24.38
CA SER A 492 5.28 -9.45 -23.15
C SER A 492 6.63 -8.72 -23.07
N ALA A 493 6.64 -7.59 -22.37
CA ALA A 493 7.85 -6.81 -22.07
C ALA A 493 9.01 -7.66 -21.51
N ARG A 494 8.71 -8.67 -20.69
CA ARG A 494 9.73 -9.54 -20.07
C ARG A 494 10.22 -10.69 -20.95
N SER A 495 9.61 -10.90 -22.11
CA SER A 495 9.92 -12.03 -22.98
C SER A 495 11.27 -11.84 -23.65
N THR A 496 12.09 -12.88 -23.76
CA THR A 496 13.44 -12.77 -24.31
C THR A 496 13.50 -13.15 -25.79
N ILE A 497 14.16 -12.32 -26.61
CA ILE A 497 14.45 -12.56 -28.03
C ILE A 497 15.96 -12.46 -28.22
N GLY A 498 16.63 -13.56 -28.57
CA GLY A 498 18.09 -13.54 -28.78
C GLY A 498 18.91 -13.11 -27.54
N GLY A 499 18.44 -13.43 -26.33
CA GLY A 499 19.14 -13.18 -25.07
C GLY A 499 18.88 -11.83 -24.40
N LYS A 500 18.02 -10.97 -24.97
CA LYS A 500 17.55 -9.71 -24.35
C LYS A 500 16.03 -9.71 -24.24
N THR A 501 15.46 -9.05 -23.24
CA THR A 501 14.00 -8.91 -23.11
C THR A 501 13.43 -7.97 -24.17
N VAL A 502 12.14 -8.12 -24.52
CA VAL A 502 11.41 -7.19 -25.40
C VAL A 502 11.45 -5.77 -24.81
N GLN A 503 11.38 -5.64 -23.48
CA GLN A 503 11.58 -4.39 -22.76
C GLN A 503 13.01 -3.87 -22.94
N GLN A 504 14.05 -4.70 -22.88
CA GLN A 504 15.42 -4.26 -23.15
C GLN A 504 15.64 -3.81 -24.60
N TYR A 505 14.94 -4.39 -25.58
CA TYR A 505 14.95 -3.86 -26.95
C TYR A 505 14.17 -2.55 -27.06
N ALA A 506 13.02 -2.44 -26.38
CA ALA A 506 12.23 -1.21 -26.33
C ALA A 506 13.00 -0.08 -25.61
N ASP A 507 13.62 -0.38 -24.47
CA ASP A 507 14.46 0.52 -23.67
C ASP A 507 15.74 0.88 -24.42
N GLY A 508 16.33 -0.06 -25.16
CA GLY A 508 17.44 0.22 -26.08
C GLY A 508 17.04 1.24 -27.15
N ALA A 509 15.89 1.04 -27.80
CA ALA A 509 15.36 1.97 -28.79
C ALA A 509 14.98 3.34 -28.19
N VAL A 510 14.45 3.36 -26.96
CA VAL A 510 14.10 4.58 -26.22
C VAL A 510 15.35 5.31 -25.71
N SER A 511 16.37 4.58 -25.27
CA SER A 511 17.68 5.12 -24.86
C SER A 511 18.41 5.74 -26.06
N ASP A 512 18.42 5.05 -27.21
CA ASP A 512 18.97 5.56 -28.46
C ASP A 512 18.21 6.83 -28.93
N ALA A 513 16.88 6.86 -28.77
CA ALA A 513 16.07 8.05 -29.04
C ALA A 513 16.35 9.20 -28.06
N ASN A 514 16.47 8.91 -26.76
CA ASN A 514 16.72 9.92 -25.72
C ASN A 514 18.13 10.51 -25.81
N SER A 515 19.14 9.71 -26.15
CA SER A 515 20.52 10.18 -26.33
C SER A 515 20.66 11.17 -27.49
N TYR A 516 19.94 10.96 -28.60
CA TYR A 516 19.83 11.94 -29.68
C TYR A 516 19.05 13.21 -29.29
N THR A 517 18.05 13.07 -28.40
CA THR A 517 17.17 14.18 -28.00
C THR A 517 17.81 15.08 -26.95
N ASP A 518 18.62 14.54 -26.04
CA ASP A 518 19.30 15.32 -25.01
C ASP A 518 20.50 16.10 -25.57
N ALA A 519 21.23 15.54 -26.53
CA ALA A 519 22.25 16.28 -27.29
C ALA A 519 21.63 17.43 -28.10
N ALA A 520 20.46 17.23 -28.70
CA ALA A 520 19.73 18.27 -29.44
C ALA A 520 19.09 19.32 -28.53
N LYS A 521 18.53 18.94 -27.38
CA LYS A 521 18.01 19.86 -26.36
C LYS A 521 19.12 20.71 -25.77
N GLN A 522 20.29 20.13 -25.49
CA GLN A 522 21.40 20.88 -24.91
C GLN A 522 22.09 21.81 -25.92
N ALA A 523 22.15 21.43 -27.20
CA ALA A 523 22.55 22.33 -28.27
C ALA A 523 21.55 23.48 -28.47
N ALA A 524 20.24 23.21 -28.39
CA ALA A 524 19.18 24.22 -28.51
C ALA A 524 19.11 25.16 -27.29
N ILE A 525 19.36 24.67 -26.08
CA ILE A 525 19.45 25.48 -24.86
C ILE A 525 20.70 26.37 -24.89
N THR A 526 21.84 25.86 -25.37
CA THR A 526 23.07 26.64 -25.54
C THR A 526 22.91 27.72 -26.63
N GLU A 527 22.25 27.41 -27.75
CA GLU A 527 21.97 28.39 -28.82
C GLU A 527 20.91 29.41 -28.40
N ALA A 528 19.87 29.02 -27.67
CA ALA A 528 18.85 29.93 -27.14
C ALA A 528 19.43 30.87 -26.06
N LYS A 529 20.34 30.39 -25.19
CA LYS A 529 21.11 31.24 -24.27
C LYS A 529 22.05 32.16 -25.04
N ARG A 530 22.77 31.68 -26.05
CA ARG A 530 23.64 32.52 -26.90
C ARG A 530 22.86 33.63 -27.63
N GLN A 531 21.64 33.34 -28.11
CA GLN A 531 20.76 34.30 -28.77
C GLN A 531 20.12 35.28 -27.78
N ALA A 532 19.77 34.84 -26.57
CA ALA A 532 19.27 35.70 -25.49
C ALA A 532 20.37 36.64 -24.98
N ASP A 533 21.58 36.12 -24.74
CA ASP A 533 22.75 36.89 -24.32
C ASP A 533 23.20 37.87 -25.43
N ALA A 534 23.09 37.48 -26.71
CA ALA A 534 23.33 38.36 -27.85
C ALA A 534 22.24 39.43 -28.00
N ALA A 535 20.97 39.11 -27.71
CA ALA A 535 19.85 40.06 -27.75
C ALA A 535 19.91 41.06 -26.60
N ASP A 536 20.33 40.64 -25.41
CA ASP A 536 20.55 41.53 -24.27
C ASP A 536 21.82 42.37 -24.46
N THR A 537 22.90 41.82 -25.01
CA THR A 537 24.10 42.59 -25.39
C THR A 537 23.80 43.60 -26.51
N ALA A 538 22.95 43.25 -27.48
CA ALA A 538 22.51 44.15 -28.55
C ALA A 538 21.57 45.24 -28.03
N LYS A 539 20.63 44.93 -27.14
CA LYS A 539 19.75 45.93 -26.49
C LYS A 539 20.52 46.85 -25.56
N LEU A 540 21.55 46.35 -24.87
CA LEU A 540 22.45 47.18 -24.05
C LEU A 540 23.34 48.08 -24.92
N ALA A 541 23.79 47.58 -26.08
CA ALA A 541 24.54 48.36 -27.07
C ALA A 541 23.66 49.41 -27.79
N GLU A 542 22.39 49.11 -28.03
CA GLU A 542 21.42 50.02 -28.66
C GLU A 542 20.93 51.08 -27.67
N ALA A 543 20.74 50.74 -26.39
CA ALA A 543 20.50 51.68 -25.31
C ALA A 543 21.72 52.57 -25.03
N ARG A 544 22.95 52.02 -25.09
CA ARG A 544 24.19 52.78 -24.98
C ARG A 544 24.41 53.69 -26.19
N LYS A 545 24.11 53.23 -27.42
CA LYS A 545 24.17 54.04 -28.65
C LYS A 545 23.10 55.14 -28.68
N TYR A 546 21.90 54.87 -28.15
CA TYR A 546 20.85 55.88 -27.97
C TYR A 546 21.24 56.93 -26.91
N ALA A 547 21.84 56.51 -25.79
CA ALA A 547 22.36 57.40 -24.77
C ALA A 547 23.58 58.22 -25.24
N GLU A 548 24.51 57.62 -25.99
CA GLU A 548 25.66 58.29 -26.61
C GLU A 548 25.24 59.25 -27.73
N THR A 549 24.21 58.90 -28.52
CA THR A 549 23.63 59.79 -29.55
C THR A 549 22.87 60.94 -28.88
N LYS A 550 22.08 60.69 -27.81
CA LYS A 550 21.41 61.76 -27.05
C LYS A 550 22.40 62.66 -26.29
N ALA A 551 23.50 62.11 -25.78
CA ALA A 551 24.58 62.90 -25.18
C ALA A 551 25.37 63.71 -26.24
N SER A 552 25.55 63.18 -27.45
CA SER A 552 26.19 63.88 -28.58
C SER A 552 25.27 64.93 -29.23
N ASP A 553 23.97 64.68 -29.31
CA ASP A 553 22.94 65.64 -29.72
C ASP A 553 22.77 66.75 -28.68
N ALA A 554 22.83 66.43 -27.39
CA ALA A 554 22.87 67.42 -26.31
C ALA A 554 24.16 68.25 -26.33
N LEU A 555 25.31 67.65 -26.67
CA LEU A 555 26.60 68.34 -26.83
C LEU A 555 26.66 69.20 -28.12
N THR A 556 25.96 68.80 -29.18
CA THR A 556 25.88 69.51 -30.47
C THR A 556 24.82 70.62 -30.44
N ALA A 557 23.69 70.38 -29.77
CA ALA A 557 22.67 71.40 -29.46
C ALA A 557 23.15 72.42 -28.41
N ALA A 558 24.04 72.04 -27.48
CA ALA A 558 24.73 73.00 -26.60
C ALA A 558 25.80 73.84 -27.33
N LYS A 559 26.26 73.41 -28.52
CA LYS A 559 27.28 74.12 -29.34
C LYS A 559 26.71 74.93 -30.51
N ALA A 560 25.49 74.65 -30.97
CA ALA A 560 24.83 75.40 -32.02
C ALA A 560 23.54 76.02 -31.47
N GLN A 561 23.51 77.35 -31.42
CA GLN A 561 22.38 78.22 -31.06
C GLN A 561 22.22 78.42 -29.53
N SER A 562 22.63 79.54 -28.91
CA SER A 562 22.64 80.92 -29.42
C SER A 562 21.40 81.25 -30.23
N LYS A 563 20.29 81.56 -29.56
CA LYS A 563 19.10 82.32 -30.04
C LYS A 563 17.91 81.58 -30.71
N SER A 564 16.77 81.79 -30.03
CA SER A 564 15.41 82.17 -30.48
C SER A 564 14.38 81.12 -30.91
N ASP A 565 13.36 81.01 -30.05
CA ASP A 565 11.91 81.10 -30.24
C ASP A 565 11.12 80.24 -31.25
N SER A 566 9.94 79.86 -30.73
CA SER A 566 8.93 78.93 -31.21
C SER A 566 7.92 79.56 -32.17
N ASP A 567 7.81 78.99 -33.38
CA ASP A 567 6.58 78.94 -34.19
C ASP A 567 6.70 77.92 -35.34
N ALA A 568 7.93 77.58 -35.78
CA ALA A 568 8.20 76.55 -36.78
C ALA A 568 7.87 75.10 -36.34
N ALA A 569 7.85 74.82 -35.03
CA ALA A 569 7.60 73.48 -34.50
C ALA A 569 6.13 73.03 -34.63
N LYS A 570 5.17 73.98 -34.68
CA LYS A 570 3.76 73.66 -34.94
C LYS A 570 3.46 73.46 -36.44
N ALA A 571 4.11 74.23 -37.32
CA ALA A 571 3.95 74.10 -38.77
C ALA A 571 4.62 72.82 -39.33
N ALA A 572 5.75 72.40 -38.76
CA ALA A 572 6.43 71.17 -39.15
C ALA A 572 5.68 69.90 -38.70
N ALA A 573 4.93 69.94 -37.59
CA ALA A 573 4.13 68.82 -37.13
C ALA A 573 2.86 68.57 -37.99
N GLN A 574 2.24 69.62 -38.54
CA GLN A 574 1.07 69.48 -39.42
C GLN A 574 1.47 69.15 -40.88
N ALA A 575 2.55 69.74 -41.41
CA ALA A 575 3.07 69.44 -42.75
C ALA A 575 3.59 67.98 -42.90
N TYR A 576 3.98 67.33 -41.79
CA TYR A 576 4.39 65.91 -41.79
C TYR A 576 3.20 64.94 -41.82
N VAL A 577 2.04 65.36 -41.30
CA VAL A 577 0.80 64.57 -41.32
C VAL A 577 0.11 64.73 -42.68
N ASP A 578 0.05 65.94 -43.23
CA ASP A 578 -0.63 66.23 -44.50
C ASP A 578 0.16 65.71 -45.74
N ALA A 579 1.50 65.73 -45.72
CA ALA A 579 2.33 65.18 -46.80
C ALA A 579 2.37 63.63 -46.83
N LEU A 580 2.06 62.97 -45.70
CA LEU A 580 1.97 61.52 -45.60
C LEU A 580 0.64 61.00 -46.18
N ASP A 581 -0.46 61.74 -45.99
CA ASP A 581 -1.80 61.36 -46.47
C ASP A 581 -2.07 61.71 -47.94
N GLU A 582 -1.55 62.82 -48.50
CA GLU A 582 -1.78 63.20 -49.92
C GLU A 582 -0.92 62.43 -50.95
N SER A 583 0.14 61.73 -50.54
CA SER A 583 1.09 61.07 -51.47
C SER A 583 0.80 59.58 -51.77
N LEU A 584 -0.29 59.02 -51.25
CA LEU A 584 -0.62 57.60 -51.36
C LEU A 584 -1.80 57.36 -52.33
N GLY A 585 -1.52 57.31 -53.63
CA GLY A 585 -2.45 56.83 -54.66
C GLY A 585 -2.42 55.31 -54.85
N GLN A 586 -3.52 54.69 -55.30
CA GLN A 586 -3.71 53.23 -55.30
C GLN A 586 -2.57 52.44 -55.99
N ARG A 587 -1.97 52.99 -57.05
CA ARG A 587 -0.84 52.36 -57.76
C ARG A 587 0.50 52.51 -57.01
N SER A 588 0.75 53.62 -56.31
CA SER A 588 1.97 53.81 -55.51
C SER A 588 1.96 52.97 -54.23
N ILE A 589 0.76 52.74 -53.65
CA ILE A 589 0.55 51.80 -52.54
C ILE A 589 0.79 50.35 -53.03
N PHE A 590 0.26 49.98 -54.19
CA PHE A 590 0.39 48.64 -54.75
C PHE A 590 1.81 48.30 -55.23
N ASP A 591 2.48 49.23 -55.91
CA ASP A 591 3.87 49.07 -56.36
C ASP A 591 4.82 48.97 -55.14
N ARG A 592 4.54 49.66 -54.03
CA ARG A 592 5.31 49.47 -52.79
C ARG A 592 5.03 48.11 -52.12
N LEU A 593 3.78 47.65 -52.12
CA LEU A 593 3.39 46.34 -51.58
C LEU A 593 3.96 45.16 -52.39
N THR A 594 4.13 45.32 -53.70
CA THR A 594 4.63 44.27 -54.62
C THR A 594 6.07 44.49 -55.07
N ASN A 595 6.79 45.43 -54.45
CA ASN A 595 8.17 45.80 -54.79
C ASN A 595 8.35 46.11 -56.29
N ASN A 596 7.59 47.07 -56.80
CA ASN A 596 7.54 47.54 -58.19
C ASN A 596 7.29 46.43 -59.21
N GLY A 597 6.37 45.51 -58.90
CA GLY A 597 6.00 44.40 -59.79
C GLY A 597 7.02 43.25 -59.84
N LYS A 598 8.04 43.25 -58.98
CA LYS A 598 9.03 42.15 -58.88
C LYS A 598 8.58 41.03 -57.93
N THR A 599 7.64 41.31 -57.03
CA THR A 599 7.06 40.30 -56.13
C THR A 599 5.76 39.74 -56.72
N GLN A 600 5.75 38.44 -57.05
CA GLN A 600 4.61 37.75 -57.66
C GLN A 600 3.56 37.35 -56.61
N GLY A 601 2.27 37.66 -56.87
CA GLY A 601 1.14 37.08 -56.13
C GLY A 601 -0.18 37.88 -56.11
N ILE A 602 -0.14 39.17 -56.43
CA ILE A 602 -1.33 40.01 -56.65
C ILE A 602 -1.12 40.78 -57.96
N TYR A 603 -2.14 40.92 -58.81
CA TYR A 603 -2.07 41.72 -60.03
C TYR A 603 -3.42 42.40 -60.36
N LEU A 604 -3.38 43.52 -61.07
CA LEU A 604 -4.58 44.25 -61.50
C LEU A 604 -4.84 43.95 -62.99
N SER A 605 -6.08 43.64 -63.36
CA SER A 605 -6.48 43.51 -64.76
C SER A 605 -7.92 43.98 -64.95
N GLY A 606 -8.18 44.75 -66.00
CA GLY A 606 -9.55 45.20 -66.34
C GLY A 606 -10.27 46.02 -65.26
N GLY A 607 -9.54 46.62 -64.31
CA GLY A 607 -10.12 47.39 -63.19
C GLY A 607 -10.51 46.56 -61.96
N LEU A 608 -10.26 45.24 -61.98
CA LEU A 608 -10.48 44.34 -60.85
C LEU A 608 -9.13 43.81 -60.32
N LEU A 609 -9.03 43.60 -59.00
CA LEU A 609 -7.85 43.08 -58.32
C LEU A 609 -7.90 41.55 -58.33
N TYR A 610 -6.93 40.92 -58.97
CA TYR A 610 -6.82 39.47 -59.06
C TYR A 610 -5.63 38.97 -58.22
N LEU A 611 -5.89 37.95 -57.42
CA LEU A 611 -4.87 37.25 -56.64
C LEU A 611 -4.54 35.93 -57.34
N ASN A 612 -3.26 35.67 -57.63
CA ASN A 612 -2.87 34.42 -58.27
C ASN A 612 -2.91 33.30 -57.22
N ALA A 613 -3.75 32.28 -57.42
CA ALA A 613 -3.98 31.21 -56.43
C ALA A 613 -2.70 30.44 -56.03
N THR A 614 -1.71 30.35 -56.93
CA THR A 614 -0.40 29.72 -56.66
C THR A 614 0.47 30.50 -55.67
N TYR A 615 0.14 31.77 -55.42
CA TYR A 615 0.84 32.69 -54.51
C TYR A 615 -0.07 33.19 -53.36
N MET A 616 -1.34 32.77 -53.33
CA MET A 616 -2.22 32.99 -52.17
C MET A 616 -1.89 32.00 -51.07
N LYS A 617 -1.09 32.43 -50.09
CA LYS A 617 -0.90 31.69 -48.82
C LYS A 617 -1.95 32.15 -47.82
N THR A 618 -3.22 31.88 -48.10
CA THR A 618 -4.30 32.09 -47.15
C THR A 618 -4.42 30.87 -46.23
N GLY A 619 -4.53 31.11 -44.92
CA GLY A 619 -4.69 30.02 -43.95
C GLY A 619 -6.07 29.37 -44.02
N VAL A 620 -7.11 30.14 -44.37
CA VAL A 620 -8.49 29.65 -44.53
C VAL A 620 -9.13 30.42 -45.69
N LEU A 621 -9.58 29.71 -46.72
CA LEU A 621 -10.42 30.29 -47.77
C LEU A 621 -11.88 30.04 -47.41
N ASP A 622 -12.52 31.01 -46.75
CA ASP A 622 -13.94 30.95 -46.44
C ASP A 622 -14.75 31.44 -47.65
N ALA A 623 -15.38 30.50 -48.35
CA ALA A 623 -16.18 30.74 -49.54
C ALA A 623 -17.46 29.92 -49.46
N ALA A 624 -18.60 30.55 -49.71
CA ALA A 624 -19.91 29.91 -49.56
C ALA A 624 -20.13 28.70 -50.50
N LEU A 625 -19.38 28.61 -51.61
CA LEU A 625 -19.39 27.45 -52.52
C LEU A 625 -18.06 27.32 -53.27
N VAL A 626 -17.44 26.14 -53.23
CA VAL A 626 -16.25 25.79 -54.02
C VAL A 626 -16.61 24.63 -54.96
N LYS A 627 -16.54 24.82 -56.28
CA LYS A 627 -16.74 23.78 -57.31
C LYS A 627 -15.41 23.43 -57.96
N ALA A 628 -14.82 22.30 -57.61
CA ALA A 628 -13.54 21.83 -58.12
C ALA A 628 -13.55 20.30 -58.20
N GLY A 629 -12.91 19.69 -59.21
CA GLY A 629 -12.92 18.22 -59.37
C GLY A 629 -12.18 17.48 -58.25
N ARG A 630 -10.88 17.75 -58.06
CA ARG A 630 -10.07 17.10 -57.02
C ARG A 630 -9.26 18.11 -56.22
N LEU A 631 -9.51 18.19 -54.92
CA LEU A 631 -8.77 19.02 -53.98
C LEU A 631 -7.69 18.15 -53.32
N THR A 632 -6.41 18.41 -53.64
CA THR A 632 -5.28 17.60 -53.16
C THR A 632 -4.32 18.43 -52.31
N ASP A 633 -3.68 17.80 -51.33
CA ASP A 633 -2.61 18.43 -50.59
C ASP A 633 -1.36 18.64 -51.46
N LYS A 634 -0.44 19.51 -50.99
CA LYS A 634 0.71 19.97 -51.79
C LYS A 634 1.68 18.84 -52.21
N LYS A 635 1.65 17.70 -51.52
CA LYS A 635 2.50 16.54 -51.83
C LYS A 635 1.79 15.50 -52.71
N GLY A 636 0.49 15.66 -52.99
CA GLY A 636 -0.31 14.73 -53.79
C GLY A 636 -0.69 13.44 -53.05
N LEU A 637 -0.58 13.43 -51.72
CA LEU A 637 -0.70 12.24 -50.88
C LEU A 637 -2.08 12.13 -50.21
N ASN A 638 -2.81 13.24 -50.14
CA ASN A 638 -4.15 13.34 -49.57
C ASN A 638 -5.06 14.07 -50.55
N PHE A 639 -6.28 13.57 -50.77
CA PHE A 639 -7.21 14.26 -51.65
C PHE A 639 -8.67 14.03 -51.26
N TRP A 640 -9.52 14.97 -51.70
CA TRP A 640 -10.96 14.82 -51.78
C TRP A 640 -11.41 14.99 -53.23
N ASP A 641 -12.08 13.98 -53.76
CA ASP A 641 -12.70 14.02 -55.08
C ASP A 641 -14.17 14.41 -54.98
N MET A 642 -14.53 15.59 -55.50
CA MET A 642 -15.87 16.16 -55.33
C MET A 642 -16.85 15.76 -56.44
N ASP A 643 -16.41 14.96 -57.41
CA ASP A 643 -17.26 14.36 -58.44
C ASP A 643 -17.76 12.96 -58.03
N THR A 644 -16.99 12.20 -57.25
CA THR A 644 -17.32 10.81 -56.83
C THR A 644 -17.58 10.64 -55.33
N GLY A 645 -17.14 11.60 -54.49
CA GLY A 645 -17.36 11.60 -53.04
C GLY A 645 -16.28 10.91 -52.19
N GLU A 646 -15.19 10.41 -52.80
CA GLU A 646 -14.12 9.69 -52.10
C GLU A 646 -13.13 10.64 -51.37
N PHE A 647 -12.80 10.32 -50.11
CA PHE A 647 -11.84 11.08 -49.28
C PHE A 647 -10.69 10.16 -48.80
N SER A 648 -9.45 10.50 -49.17
CA SER A 648 -8.27 9.63 -48.97
C SER A 648 -7.15 10.33 -48.18
N LEU A 649 -6.63 9.64 -47.14
CA LEU A 649 -5.56 10.13 -46.25
C LEU A 649 -4.34 9.19 -46.24
N SER A 650 -3.15 9.73 -46.52
CA SER A 650 -1.86 9.04 -46.40
C SER A 650 -1.51 8.67 -44.95
N ALA A 651 -0.64 7.67 -44.76
CA ALA A 651 -0.15 7.25 -43.44
C ALA A 651 0.41 8.40 -42.58
N ASN A 652 0.87 9.50 -43.18
CA ASN A 652 1.42 10.66 -42.49
C ASN A 652 0.40 11.78 -42.19
N SER A 653 -0.88 11.57 -42.49
CA SER A 653 -1.92 12.59 -42.43
C SER A 653 -2.62 12.57 -41.08
N THR A 654 -2.84 13.72 -40.44
CA THR A 654 -3.23 13.79 -39.03
C THR A 654 -4.73 14.04 -38.83
N ILE A 655 -5.40 13.23 -38.00
CA ILE A 655 -6.77 13.47 -37.53
C ILE A 655 -6.71 13.86 -36.06
N ASN A 656 -7.21 15.05 -35.70
CA ASN A 656 -7.07 15.63 -34.35
C ASN A 656 -5.63 15.56 -33.81
N GLY A 657 -4.67 15.75 -34.72
CA GLY A 657 -3.25 15.90 -34.42
C GLY A 657 -2.43 14.60 -34.40
N ASN A 658 -3.03 13.41 -34.37
CA ASN A 658 -2.27 12.16 -34.48
C ASN A 658 -2.16 11.75 -35.95
N LYS A 659 -0.97 11.37 -36.45
CA LYS A 659 -0.88 10.85 -37.84
C LYS A 659 -1.81 9.64 -37.95
N ALA A 660 -2.37 9.37 -39.11
CA ALA A 660 -3.21 8.20 -39.34
C ALA A 660 -2.43 6.91 -39.04
N SER A 661 -1.10 6.92 -39.24
CA SER A 661 -0.18 5.87 -38.77
C SER A 661 0.23 5.98 -37.29
N SER A 662 0.05 7.13 -36.64
CA SER A 662 0.38 7.39 -35.22
C SER A 662 -0.83 7.34 -34.28
N LEU A 663 -2.06 7.31 -34.78
CA LEU A 663 -3.26 6.86 -34.03
C LEU A 663 -3.22 5.35 -33.77
N ALA A 664 -2.38 4.62 -34.49
CA ALA A 664 -2.06 3.24 -34.20
C ALA A 664 -0.90 3.09 -33.19
N THR A 665 -0.10 4.13 -32.88
CA THR A 665 1.09 3.99 -32.01
C THR A 665 1.51 5.25 -31.24
N GLN A 666 0.58 6.01 -30.64
CA GLN A 666 0.95 7.08 -29.71
C GLN A 666 0.12 7.00 -28.44
N THR A 667 0.67 6.29 -27.44
CA THR A 667 0.08 6.09 -26.11
C THR A 667 -0.28 7.44 -25.51
N GLN A 668 -1.49 7.53 -24.95
CA GLN A 668 -2.11 8.72 -24.31
C GLN A 668 -1.17 9.50 -23.37
N ALA A 669 -0.12 8.85 -22.82
CA ALA A 669 0.92 9.44 -22.00
C ALA A 669 1.80 10.51 -22.72
N GLN A 670 2.10 10.38 -24.02
CA GLN A 670 2.89 11.40 -24.75
C GLN A 670 2.03 12.63 -25.14
N LYS A 671 0.73 12.40 -25.38
CA LYS A 671 -0.23 13.48 -25.62
C LYS A 671 -0.54 14.23 -24.32
N LEU A 672 -0.71 13.53 -23.19
CA LEU A 672 -0.81 14.14 -21.86
C LEU A 672 0.46 14.89 -21.47
N ALA A 673 1.65 14.41 -21.83
CA ALA A 673 2.90 15.13 -21.59
C ALA A 673 3.03 16.40 -22.44
N THR A 674 2.63 16.38 -23.72
CA THR A 674 2.67 17.55 -24.62
C THR A 674 1.54 18.56 -24.33
N ASP A 675 0.36 18.08 -23.95
CA ASP A 675 -0.78 18.89 -23.51
C ASP A 675 -0.51 19.47 -22.12
N ALA A 676 0.17 18.75 -21.22
CA ALA A 676 0.70 19.30 -19.97
C ALA A 676 1.84 20.30 -20.23
N GLN A 677 2.69 20.11 -21.25
CA GLN A 677 3.74 21.08 -21.64
C GLN A 677 3.15 22.35 -22.27
N THR A 678 2.08 22.21 -23.06
CA THR A 678 1.36 23.31 -23.72
C THR A 678 0.42 24.02 -22.76
N ALA A 679 -0.24 23.30 -21.84
CA ALA A 679 -1.03 23.86 -20.75
C ALA A 679 -0.13 24.48 -19.68
N ALA A 680 1.04 23.91 -19.36
CA ALA A 680 2.02 24.53 -18.48
C ALA A 680 2.73 25.72 -19.14
N LYS A 681 2.94 25.71 -20.46
CA LYS A 681 3.46 26.87 -21.20
C LYS A 681 2.40 27.96 -21.37
N THR A 682 1.13 27.60 -21.61
CA THR A 682 0.01 28.55 -21.66
C THR A 682 -0.31 29.09 -20.28
N TYR A 683 -0.21 28.27 -19.22
CA TYR A 683 -0.34 28.69 -17.82
C TYR A 683 0.89 29.49 -17.36
N ALA A 684 2.11 29.18 -17.80
CA ALA A 684 3.31 29.97 -17.49
C ALA A 684 3.39 31.27 -18.32
N ASP A 685 2.87 31.28 -19.55
CA ASP A 685 2.73 32.46 -20.40
C ASP A 685 1.51 33.30 -19.96
N SER A 686 0.45 32.70 -19.39
CA SER A 686 -0.71 33.41 -18.82
C SER A 686 -0.47 33.86 -17.39
N VAL A 687 0.24 33.11 -16.54
CA VAL A 687 0.73 33.54 -15.22
C VAL A 687 1.87 34.52 -15.42
N GLY A 688 2.72 34.36 -16.44
CA GLY A 688 3.73 35.32 -16.85
C GLY A 688 3.12 36.62 -17.38
N ALA A 689 2.12 36.57 -18.26
CA ALA A 689 1.41 37.75 -18.77
C ALA A 689 0.44 38.34 -17.76
N SER A 690 -0.19 37.58 -16.87
CA SER A 690 -1.07 38.10 -15.80
C SER A 690 -0.26 38.59 -14.60
N THR A 691 0.90 38.00 -14.30
CA THR A 691 1.84 38.54 -13.31
C THR A 691 2.59 39.74 -13.90
N LEU A 692 2.93 39.76 -15.19
CA LEU A 692 3.51 40.93 -15.86
C LEU A 692 2.47 42.03 -16.10
N ASN A 693 1.21 41.72 -16.38
CA ASN A 693 0.14 42.72 -16.52
C ASN A 693 -0.37 43.16 -15.16
N SER A 694 -0.42 42.30 -14.13
CA SER A 694 -0.71 42.72 -12.75
C SER A 694 0.47 43.46 -12.15
N ALA A 695 1.73 43.10 -12.46
CA ALA A 695 2.91 43.87 -12.06
C ALA A 695 3.05 45.14 -12.89
N LYS A 696 2.63 45.19 -14.16
CA LYS A 696 2.53 46.43 -14.94
C LYS A 696 1.37 47.28 -14.46
N SER A 697 0.21 46.73 -14.11
CA SER A 697 -0.91 47.48 -13.55
C SER A 697 -0.65 47.91 -12.12
N ASP A 698 0.06 47.13 -11.31
CA ASP A 698 0.49 47.50 -9.95
C ASP A 698 1.69 48.46 -10.00
N ALA A 699 2.64 48.30 -10.92
CA ALA A 699 3.69 49.29 -11.17
C ALA A 699 3.14 50.56 -11.83
N THR A 700 2.10 50.47 -12.67
CA THR A 700 1.40 51.65 -13.24
C THR A 700 0.55 52.30 -12.16
N ALA A 701 -0.19 51.56 -11.34
CA ALA A 701 -0.96 52.11 -10.22
C ALA A 701 -0.06 52.67 -9.12
N LYS A 702 1.11 52.07 -8.85
CA LYS A 702 2.11 52.58 -7.92
C LYS A 702 2.93 53.72 -8.52
N ALA A 703 3.22 53.72 -9.81
CA ALA A 703 3.81 54.86 -10.52
C ALA A 703 2.81 56.01 -10.61
N ASP A 704 1.51 55.75 -10.78
CA ASP A 704 0.43 56.72 -10.78
C ASP A 704 0.14 57.23 -9.37
N THR A 705 0.29 56.39 -8.34
CA THR A 705 0.21 56.79 -6.92
C THR A 705 1.46 57.55 -6.50
N ALA A 706 2.65 57.18 -6.98
CA ALA A 706 3.89 57.91 -6.79
C ALA A 706 3.95 59.20 -7.61
N LEU A 707 3.31 59.25 -8.78
CA LEU A 707 3.11 60.43 -9.61
C LEU A 707 2.04 61.33 -9.00
N SER A 708 0.95 60.79 -8.47
CA SER A 708 -0.07 61.54 -7.72
C SER A 708 0.50 62.06 -6.39
N GLY A 709 1.32 61.25 -5.71
CA GLY A 709 2.10 61.65 -4.54
C GLY A 709 3.11 62.73 -4.87
N ALA A 710 3.89 62.57 -5.96
CA ALA A 710 4.84 63.56 -6.45
C ALA A 710 4.17 64.83 -7.00
N LYS A 711 2.95 64.74 -7.52
CA LYS A 711 2.13 65.86 -7.98
C LYS A 711 1.55 66.62 -6.78
N THR A 712 1.11 65.91 -5.74
CA THR A 712 0.75 66.50 -4.43
C THR A 712 1.98 67.11 -3.73
N TYR A 713 3.16 66.52 -3.91
CA TYR A 713 4.45 66.97 -3.38
C TYR A 713 5.00 68.20 -4.12
N ALA A 714 4.89 68.24 -5.45
CA ALA A 714 5.21 69.40 -6.27
C ALA A 714 4.21 70.54 -6.03
N GLU A 715 2.93 70.23 -5.83
CA GLU A 715 1.90 71.20 -5.44
C GLU A 715 2.13 71.74 -4.02
N ALA A 716 2.63 70.95 -3.07
CA ALA A 716 3.00 71.41 -1.72
C ALA A 716 4.30 72.25 -1.68
N ILE A 717 5.31 71.89 -2.48
CA ILE A 717 6.54 72.69 -2.65
C ILE A 717 6.23 74.01 -3.38
N MET A 718 5.38 73.99 -4.40
CA MET A 718 4.91 75.22 -5.07
C MET A 718 3.95 76.03 -4.20
N ALA A 719 3.17 75.42 -3.29
CA ALA A 719 2.33 76.14 -2.33
C ALA A 719 3.19 76.90 -1.30
N TYR A 720 4.26 76.31 -0.77
CA TYR A 720 5.19 77.02 0.12
C TYR A 720 6.02 78.09 -0.62
N GLY A 721 6.41 77.82 -1.87
CA GLY A 721 7.03 78.80 -2.77
C GLY A 721 6.13 79.99 -3.11
N SER A 722 4.82 79.76 -3.28
CA SER A 722 3.84 80.83 -3.58
C SER A 722 3.42 81.65 -2.35
N ASN A 723 3.51 81.07 -1.15
CA ASN A 723 3.26 81.76 0.12
C ASN A 723 4.39 82.72 0.54
N LEU A 724 5.58 82.60 -0.06
CA LEU A 724 6.66 83.58 0.08
C LEU A 724 6.32 84.93 -0.60
N VAL A 725 5.22 84.98 -1.34
CA VAL A 725 4.94 86.08 -2.27
C VAL A 725 3.53 86.67 -2.19
N ARG A 726 2.64 86.05 -1.42
CA ARG A 726 1.25 86.50 -1.22
C ARG A 726 0.88 86.70 0.24
N ASN A 727 0.19 87.78 0.52
CA ASN A 727 -0.27 88.17 1.85
C ASN A 727 -1.30 87.17 2.42
N PRO A 728 -1.03 86.52 3.58
CA PRO A 728 -2.00 85.63 4.24
C PRO A 728 -3.29 86.31 4.72
N ASN A 729 -3.28 87.64 4.86
CA ASN A 729 -4.37 88.46 5.41
C ASN A 729 -5.12 89.30 4.35
N GLY A 730 -4.89 89.06 3.05
CA GLY A 730 -5.74 89.59 1.98
C GLY A 730 -5.58 91.07 1.61
N ASN A 731 -4.55 91.80 2.06
CA ASN A 731 -4.24 93.15 1.57
C ASN A 731 -3.22 93.10 0.40
N PRO A 732 -3.62 93.46 -0.84
CA PRO A 732 -2.81 93.26 -2.04
C PRO A 732 -1.64 94.26 -2.22
N ASP A 733 -1.49 95.28 -1.38
CA ASP A 733 -0.43 96.30 -1.55
C ASP A 733 1.00 95.81 -1.24
N HIS A 734 1.16 94.57 -0.76
CA HIS A 734 2.45 94.00 -0.32
C HIS A 734 2.87 92.70 -1.03
N ASP A 735 2.14 92.24 -2.05
CA ASP A 735 2.49 91.06 -2.85
C ASP A 735 3.63 91.38 -3.86
N LEU A 736 4.48 90.40 -4.25
CA LEU A 736 5.48 90.66 -5.32
C LEU A 736 4.81 91.21 -6.57
N ASP A 737 3.60 90.79 -6.87
CA ASP A 737 2.93 91.13 -8.12
C ASP A 737 2.63 92.64 -8.21
N LYS A 738 2.56 93.39 -7.09
CA LYS A 738 2.31 94.84 -7.07
C LYS A 738 3.57 95.70 -6.92
N LEU A 739 4.51 95.32 -6.02
CA LEU A 739 5.82 95.99 -5.88
C LEU A 739 6.75 95.65 -7.04
N GLY A 740 6.72 94.39 -7.46
CA GLY A 740 7.28 93.89 -8.71
C GLY A 740 6.70 94.64 -9.88
N ALA A 741 5.37 94.72 -10.13
CA ALA A 741 4.86 95.42 -11.33
C ALA A 741 5.34 96.88 -11.52
N SER A 742 5.62 97.63 -10.45
CA SER A 742 6.19 98.99 -10.55
C SER A 742 7.70 99.04 -10.88
N LYS A 743 8.41 97.94 -10.59
CA LYS A 743 9.86 97.76 -10.76
C LYS A 743 10.20 96.72 -11.83
N LEU A 744 9.22 95.98 -12.33
CA LEU A 744 9.35 94.87 -13.27
C LEU A 744 9.43 95.49 -14.66
N THR A 745 10.60 95.41 -15.26
CA THR A 745 10.80 95.86 -16.62
C THR A 745 10.73 94.68 -17.58
N LYS A 746 10.16 94.92 -18.76
CA LYS A 746 10.33 94.06 -19.93
C LYS A 746 11.46 94.56 -20.84
N THR A 747 11.93 95.78 -20.61
CA THR A 747 13.10 96.37 -21.27
C THR A 747 14.33 95.85 -20.54
N MET A 748 14.83 94.70 -21.01
CA MET A 748 16.02 94.07 -20.45
C MET A 748 17.29 94.82 -20.85
N PRO A 749 18.26 94.96 -19.95
CA PRO A 749 19.49 95.71 -20.22
C PRO A 749 20.46 94.96 -21.15
N ALA A 750 20.31 93.63 -21.27
CA ALA A 750 20.89 92.77 -22.30
C ALA A 750 20.07 91.47 -22.40
N THR A 751 20.25 90.71 -23.49
CA THR A 751 19.60 89.40 -23.64
C THR A 751 19.99 88.47 -22.48
N HIS A 752 19.00 87.95 -21.76
CA HIS A 752 19.22 87.01 -20.67
C HIS A 752 19.70 85.66 -21.22
N PRO A 753 20.72 85.01 -20.61
CA PRO A 753 21.27 83.72 -21.07
C PRO A 753 20.21 82.62 -21.21
N GLU A 754 19.20 82.63 -20.34
CA GLU A 754 18.11 81.64 -20.30
C GLU A 754 16.80 82.13 -20.93
N GLY A 755 16.84 83.22 -21.72
CA GLY A 755 15.66 83.69 -22.46
C GLY A 755 14.55 84.34 -21.63
N ILE A 756 14.77 84.57 -20.33
CA ILE A 756 13.81 85.28 -19.47
C ILE A 756 13.64 86.73 -19.97
N THR A 757 12.40 87.16 -20.20
CA THR A 757 12.08 88.44 -20.87
C THR A 757 11.64 89.56 -19.94
N SER A 758 11.69 89.36 -18.63
CA SER A 758 11.42 90.38 -17.62
C SER A 758 12.37 90.28 -16.44
N ALA A 759 12.70 91.42 -15.82
CA ALA A 759 13.52 91.48 -14.61
C ALA A 759 13.00 92.55 -13.64
N ILE A 760 13.35 92.40 -12.37
CA ILE A 760 13.13 93.42 -11.35
C ILE A 760 14.26 94.45 -11.47
N HIS A 761 13.92 95.64 -11.93
CA HIS A 761 14.80 96.80 -11.99
C HIS A 761 14.76 97.56 -10.68
N LEU A 762 15.88 97.58 -9.94
CA LEU A 762 15.93 98.19 -8.61
C LEU A 762 15.98 99.73 -8.67
N GLY A 763 16.50 100.31 -9.75
CA GLY A 763 16.59 101.75 -9.96
C GLY A 763 17.27 102.49 -8.80
N ASN A 764 16.88 103.75 -8.55
CA ASN A 764 17.49 104.60 -7.51
C ASN A 764 17.05 104.26 -6.07
N VAL A 765 16.88 103.00 -5.69
CA VAL A 765 16.50 102.57 -4.32
C VAL A 765 17.59 101.66 -3.73
N ARG A 766 17.99 101.92 -2.48
CA ARG A 766 19.07 101.16 -1.80
C ARG A 766 18.59 99.77 -1.38
N ASP A 767 17.48 99.70 -0.64
CA ASP A 767 16.95 98.46 -0.09
C ASP A 767 15.54 98.21 -0.65
N THR A 768 15.29 97.00 -1.13
CA THR A 768 13.98 96.56 -1.61
C THR A 768 13.58 95.31 -0.86
N TYR A 769 12.48 95.36 -0.12
CA TYR A 769 11.96 94.23 0.65
C TYR A 769 10.84 93.55 -0.13
N PHE A 770 10.79 92.23 -0.05
CA PHE A 770 9.84 91.39 -0.78
C PHE A 770 9.00 90.58 0.21
N GLY A 771 7.68 90.71 0.08
CA GLY A 771 6.71 89.98 0.90
C GLY A 771 6.58 90.46 2.35
N TRP A 772 5.76 89.73 3.11
CA TRP A 772 5.48 89.98 4.52
C TRP A 772 6.55 89.36 5.44
N PRO A 773 6.82 89.94 6.63
CA PRO A 773 7.62 89.28 7.66
C PRO A 773 6.85 88.08 8.24
N LEU A 774 7.42 86.87 8.12
CA LEU A 774 6.81 85.62 8.60
C LEU A 774 7.66 84.99 9.72
N ASP A 775 7.02 84.41 10.73
CA ASP A 775 7.67 83.74 11.87
C ASP A 775 8.05 82.27 11.58
N THR A 776 7.44 81.66 10.56
CA THR A 776 7.59 80.26 10.17
C THR A 776 8.94 79.91 9.55
N PHE A 777 9.80 80.90 9.27
CA PHE A 777 11.14 80.69 8.70
C PHE A 777 12.23 80.38 9.73
N ARG A 778 11.96 80.48 11.03
CA ARG A 778 12.97 80.27 12.08
C ARG A 778 13.49 78.82 12.11
N GLY A 779 14.81 78.65 12.17
CA GLY A 779 15.47 77.33 12.23
C GLY A 779 15.52 76.57 10.90
N HIS A 780 14.93 77.11 9.83
CA HIS A 780 14.94 76.50 8.50
C HIS A 780 16.12 77.01 7.67
N THR A 781 16.63 76.17 6.77
CA THR A 781 17.72 76.52 5.84
C THR A 781 17.14 76.83 4.47
N PHE A 782 17.30 78.06 4.02
CA PHE A 782 16.82 78.51 2.72
C PHE A 782 17.96 78.65 1.74
N ARG A 783 17.81 78.05 0.57
CA ARG A 783 18.64 78.32 -0.61
C ARG A 783 18.00 79.41 -1.44
N LEU A 784 18.69 80.54 -1.60
CA LEU A 784 18.30 81.59 -2.54
C LEU A 784 19.19 81.55 -3.77
N SER A 785 18.59 81.76 -4.94
CA SER A 785 19.34 81.89 -6.18
C SER A 785 18.64 82.79 -7.18
N GLY A 786 19.40 83.30 -8.16
CA GLY A 786 18.86 84.07 -9.26
C GLY A 786 19.95 84.76 -10.06
N TRP A 787 19.55 85.38 -11.14
CA TRP A 787 20.42 86.11 -12.05
C TRP A 787 20.39 87.60 -11.74
N ALA A 788 21.56 88.21 -11.57
CA ALA A 788 21.74 89.64 -11.40
C ALA A 788 22.46 90.24 -12.62
N TYR A 789 22.01 91.38 -13.11
CA TYR A 789 22.64 92.14 -14.19
C TYR A 789 23.05 93.52 -13.74
N ARG A 790 24.23 93.96 -14.18
CA ARG A 790 24.76 95.28 -13.90
C ARG A 790 25.22 96.04 -15.15
N LYS A 791 25.03 97.36 -15.15
CA LYS A 791 25.71 98.36 -16.01
C LYS A 791 26.88 99.02 -15.22
N ALA A 792 28.08 99.08 -15.82
CA ALA A 792 29.39 99.37 -15.20
C ALA A 792 29.47 100.36 -14.00
N GLY A 793 30.25 100.01 -12.96
CA GLY A 793 30.68 100.86 -11.81
C GLY A 793 31.30 100.03 -10.64
N ASN A 794 31.32 100.53 -9.39
CA ASN A 794 31.96 99.86 -8.20
C ASN A 794 31.02 99.49 -7.01
N VAL A 795 29.76 99.10 -7.24
CA VAL A 795 28.80 98.77 -6.15
C VAL A 795 28.33 97.32 -6.26
N THR A 796 28.03 96.66 -5.15
CA THR A 796 27.50 95.28 -5.11
C THR A 796 25.98 95.26 -5.02
N SER A 797 25.36 94.18 -5.50
CA SER A 797 23.94 93.93 -5.22
C SER A 797 23.76 92.56 -4.56
N SER A 798 22.90 92.53 -3.56
CA SER A 798 22.69 91.41 -2.66
C SER A 798 21.24 90.96 -2.73
N PHE A 799 21.01 89.66 -2.73
CA PHE A 799 19.71 89.02 -2.49
C PHE A 799 19.83 88.14 -1.25
N GLY A 800 18.90 88.27 -0.32
CA GLY A 800 19.05 87.68 0.99
C GLY A 800 17.77 87.61 1.80
N ILE A 801 17.93 87.32 3.09
CA ILE A 801 16.85 87.32 4.08
C ILE A 801 17.09 88.42 5.10
N HIS A 802 16.08 89.26 5.30
CA HIS A 802 16.00 90.22 6.39
C HIS A 802 15.18 89.58 7.50
N TRP A 803 15.67 89.63 8.73
CA TRP A 803 14.95 89.11 9.88
C TRP A 803 15.09 90.02 11.09
N THR A 804 14.13 89.95 12.00
CA THR A 804 14.13 90.70 13.26
C THR A 804 14.34 89.75 14.41
N ASP A 805 15.23 90.07 15.35
CA ASP A 805 15.34 89.32 16.59
C ASP A 805 14.14 89.61 17.52
N THR A 806 14.07 88.86 18.63
CA THR A 806 13.01 89.01 19.64
C THR A 806 13.03 90.38 20.36
N GLY A 807 14.14 91.12 20.30
CA GLY A 807 14.28 92.50 20.81
C GLY A 807 13.93 93.60 19.79
N ASN A 808 13.40 93.23 18.62
CA ASN A 808 13.15 94.11 17.47
C ASN A 808 14.41 94.71 16.82
N GLY A 809 15.59 94.12 17.05
CA GLY A 809 16.80 94.40 16.30
C GLY A 809 16.68 93.88 14.86
N ASN A 810 17.09 94.68 13.88
CA ASN A 810 17.04 94.30 12.46
C ASN A 810 18.36 93.66 12.03
N HIS A 811 18.26 92.53 11.35
CA HIS A 811 19.40 91.77 10.82
C HIS A 811 19.20 91.52 9.33
N TRP A 812 20.18 91.90 8.53
CA TRP A 812 20.18 91.71 7.08
C TRP A 812 21.26 90.71 6.71
N GLN A 813 20.83 89.54 6.25
CA GLN A 813 21.74 88.51 5.78
C GLN A 813 21.72 88.47 4.26
N THR A 814 22.87 88.67 3.66
CA THR A 814 23.09 88.38 2.24
C THR A 814 23.28 86.89 2.04
N ILE A 815 22.57 86.30 1.08
CA ILE A 815 22.62 84.86 0.78
C ILE A 815 23.23 84.64 -0.60
N ALA A 816 22.86 85.47 -1.57
CA ALA A 816 23.44 85.52 -2.90
C ALA A 816 23.90 86.95 -3.19
N GLN A 817 25.17 87.15 -3.51
CA GLN A 817 25.77 88.46 -3.79
C GLN A 817 26.43 88.45 -5.15
N SER A 818 26.20 89.50 -5.95
CA SER A 818 26.90 89.70 -7.21
C SER A 818 27.89 90.86 -7.08
N ALA A 819 29.17 90.58 -7.32
CA ALA A 819 30.27 91.54 -7.32
C ALA A 819 30.54 92.13 -8.72
N ALA A 820 31.27 93.24 -8.73
CA ALA A 820 31.35 94.20 -9.81
C ALA A 820 32.61 94.06 -10.68
N ASP A 821 32.59 93.17 -11.67
CA ASP A 821 33.81 92.94 -12.46
C ASP A 821 33.58 93.08 -13.99
N ALA A 822 32.33 93.03 -14.49
CA ALA A 822 31.99 93.30 -15.90
C ALA A 822 30.49 93.56 -16.15
N ASN A 823 30.15 94.08 -17.34
CA ASN A 823 28.76 94.17 -17.82
C ASN A 823 28.26 92.77 -18.22
N GLY A 824 27.23 92.25 -17.55
CA GLY A 824 26.67 90.94 -17.88
C GLY A 824 25.66 90.42 -16.85
N TRP A 825 24.94 89.35 -17.22
CA TRP A 825 24.10 88.57 -16.32
C TRP A 825 24.96 87.55 -15.56
N THR A 826 24.89 87.55 -14.24
CA THR A 826 25.62 86.63 -13.37
C THR A 826 24.63 85.84 -12.52
N TYR A 827 24.70 84.52 -12.57
CA TYR A 827 23.92 83.66 -11.68
C TYR A 827 24.58 83.61 -10.31
N VAL A 828 23.82 83.89 -9.27
CA VAL A 828 24.28 83.86 -7.89
C VAL A 828 23.36 82.98 -7.07
N SER A 829 23.95 82.19 -6.18
CA SER A 829 23.20 81.34 -5.28
C SER A 829 23.93 81.17 -3.95
N GLY A 830 23.19 80.91 -2.89
CA GLY A 830 23.72 80.53 -1.60
C GLY A 830 22.63 79.98 -0.70
N SER A 831 23.02 79.44 0.44
CA SER A 831 22.08 78.94 1.45
C SER A 831 22.34 79.63 2.78
N TYR A 832 21.29 79.83 3.57
CA TYR A 832 21.39 80.36 4.91
C TYR A 832 20.32 79.78 5.82
N THR A 833 20.74 79.39 7.02
CA THR A 833 19.84 78.96 8.09
C THR A 833 19.41 80.17 8.90
N VAL A 834 18.12 80.47 8.89
CA VAL A 834 17.58 81.54 9.74
C VAL A 834 17.70 81.08 11.19
N PRO A 835 18.34 81.86 12.08
CA PRO A 835 18.50 81.47 13.48
C PRO A 835 17.16 81.16 14.15
N SER A 836 17.15 80.20 15.06
CA SER A 836 15.94 79.77 15.78
C SER A 836 15.33 80.87 16.67
N ASN A 837 16.11 81.89 17.04
CA ASN A 837 15.67 83.06 17.81
C ASN A 837 15.16 84.23 16.95
N ALA A 838 15.06 84.07 15.62
CA ALA A 838 14.42 85.06 14.77
C ALA A 838 12.90 85.13 15.06
N LYS A 839 12.37 86.35 15.18
CA LYS A 839 10.94 86.63 15.42
C LYS A 839 10.14 86.66 14.12
N THR A 840 10.66 87.34 13.10
CA THR A 840 10.11 87.34 11.75
C THR A 840 11.24 87.39 10.73
N ALA A 841 11.03 86.84 9.54
CA ALA A 841 11.96 86.92 8.42
C ALA A 841 11.21 87.14 7.09
N ARG A 842 11.87 87.79 6.12
CA ARG A 842 11.36 88.04 4.76
C ARG A 842 12.51 88.17 3.76
N LEU A 843 12.18 88.09 2.48
CA LEU A 843 13.16 88.28 1.41
C LEU A 843 13.52 89.76 1.25
N TRP A 844 14.77 90.06 0.92
CA TRP A 844 15.21 91.42 0.65
C TRP A 844 16.31 91.45 -0.41
N MET A 845 16.42 92.57 -1.11
CA MET A 845 17.54 92.90 -1.98
C MET A 845 18.13 94.26 -1.64
N GLN A 846 19.42 94.40 -1.89
CA GLN A 846 20.17 95.63 -1.70
C GLN A 846 20.99 95.98 -2.93
N VAL A 847 21.20 97.28 -3.13
CA VAL A 847 22.30 97.84 -3.92
C VAL A 847 23.18 98.66 -2.98
N ASP A 848 24.43 98.26 -2.81
CA ASP A 848 25.41 98.87 -1.90
C ASP A 848 25.95 100.19 -2.46
N ARG A 849 25.18 101.28 -2.33
CA ARG A 849 25.49 102.60 -2.91
C ARG A 849 25.66 103.72 -1.87
N ASN A 850 26.38 104.78 -2.25
CA ASN A 850 26.34 106.07 -1.58
C ASN A 850 25.12 106.88 -2.07
N PRO A 851 24.18 107.32 -1.21
CA PRO A 851 22.94 108.00 -1.64
C PRO A 851 23.14 109.32 -2.40
N ALA A 852 24.35 109.91 -2.38
CA ALA A 852 24.64 111.23 -2.94
C ALA A 852 24.95 111.25 -4.46
N THR A 853 25.23 110.10 -5.10
CA THR A 853 25.56 110.01 -6.54
C THR A 853 24.56 109.10 -7.27
N ALA A 854 23.75 109.67 -8.16
CA ALA A 854 22.56 109.02 -8.72
C ALA A 854 22.79 108.10 -9.94
N SER A 855 24.04 107.83 -10.35
CA SER A 855 24.36 107.11 -11.60
C SER A 855 24.65 105.60 -11.46
N ASP A 856 24.83 105.08 -10.24
CA ASP A 856 25.46 103.77 -10.04
C ASP A 856 24.47 102.62 -9.73
N ALA A 857 23.16 102.88 -9.79
CA ALA A 857 22.12 102.01 -9.24
C ALA A 857 21.34 101.14 -10.27
N ASP A 858 21.86 100.98 -11.49
CA ASP A 858 21.16 100.32 -12.59
C ASP A 858 21.32 98.77 -12.52
N TRP A 859 20.64 98.15 -11.56
CA TRP A 859 20.65 96.71 -11.29
C TRP A 859 19.33 96.02 -11.65
N TYR A 860 19.43 94.83 -12.26
CA TYR A 860 18.29 94.02 -12.66
C TYR A 860 18.43 92.60 -12.12
N TRP A 861 17.38 92.06 -11.51
CA TRP A 861 17.36 90.70 -10.98
C TRP A 861 16.25 89.88 -11.62
N THR A 862 16.54 88.63 -12.00
CA THR A 862 15.56 87.73 -12.61
C THR A 862 15.84 86.27 -12.28
N GLY A 863 14.91 85.36 -12.61
CA GLY A 863 15.04 83.93 -12.32
C GLY A 863 15.22 83.61 -10.83
N LEU A 864 14.59 84.39 -9.95
CA LEU A 864 14.74 84.26 -8.51
C LEU A 864 14.07 82.98 -7.99
N GLN A 865 14.80 82.21 -7.18
CA GLN A 865 14.31 81.00 -6.52
C GLN A 865 14.64 81.03 -5.03
N CYS A 866 13.71 80.56 -4.20
CA CYS A 866 13.86 80.36 -2.76
C CYS A 866 13.34 78.97 -2.40
N THR A 867 14.22 78.10 -1.88
CA THR A 867 13.90 76.70 -1.56
C THR A 867 14.26 76.38 -0.11
N ASP A 868 13.36 75.75 0.63
CA ASP A 868 13.62 75.23 1.97
C ASP A 868 14.32 73.86 1.89
N GLU A 869 15.63 73.83 2.14
CA GLU A 869 16.45 72.61 2.05
C GLU A 869 16.26 71.68 3.26
N THR A 870 15.76 72.19 4.40
CA THR A 870 15.54 71.40 5.61
C THR A 870 14.31 70.51 5.47
N ALA A 871 13.22 71.06 4.92
CA ALA A 871 12.00 70.30 4.69
C ALA A 871 12.19 69.15 3.69
N ALA A 872 13.00 69.34 2.64
CA ALA A 872 13.24 68.32 1.61
C ALA A 872 14.01 67.08 2.11
N ARG A 873 14.85 67.22 3.15
CA ARG A 873 15.75 66.15 3.64
C ARG A 873 15.06 65.18 4.61
N SER A 874 14.15 65.69 5.46
CA SER A 874 13.39 64.88 6.43
C SER A 874 12.54 63.77 5.79
N TYR A 875 12.16 63.91 4.52
CA TYR A 875 11.31 62.94 3.83
C TYR A 875 12.08 61.75 3.25
N VAL A 876 13.38 61.89 2.97
CA VAL A 876 14.23 60.79 2.45
C VAL A 876 14.58 59.81 3.56
N ASP A 877 14.92 60.32 4.75
CA ASP A 877 15.30 59.50 5.91
C ASP A 877 14.15 58.60 6.43
N THR A 878 12.90 59.01 6.20
CA THR A 878 11.72 58.23 6.61
C THR A 878 11.55 56.96 5.76
N PHE A 879 11.95 56.99 4.49
CA PHE A 879 11.78 55.87 3.57
C PHE A 879 12.84 54.77 3.77
N GLU A 880 14.08 55.14 4.12
CA GLU A 880 15.16 54.18 4.35
C GLU A 880 15.00 53.39 5.67
N GLY A 881 14.29 53.95 6.66
CA GLY A 881 14.03 53.30 7.95
C GLY A 881 13.04 52.13 7.92
N GLU A 882 12.22 51.98 6.87
CA GLU A 882 11.13 50.99 6.83
C GLU A 882 11.53 49.59 6.31
N LEU A 883 12.76 49.40 5.79
CA LEU A 883 13.24 48.15 5.18
C LEU A 883 13.84 47.14 6.20
N THR A 884 13.04 46.62 7.13
CA THR A 884 13.51 45.68 8.17
C THR A 884 13.54 44.20 7.73
N GLN A 885 14.29 43.33 8.44
CA GLN A 885 14.30 41.87 8.16
C GLN A 885 12.90 41.24 8.27
N THR A 886 12.11 41.69 9.24
CA THR A 886 10.70 41.29 9.41
C THR A 886 9.86 41.72 8.21
N TYR A 887 10.07 42.92 7.68
CA TYR A 887 9.40 43.38 6.47
C TYR A 887 9.72 42.46 5.28
N ILE A 888 10.99 42.10 5.08
CA ILE A 888 11.42 41.18 4.01
C ILE A 888 10.83 39.77 4.21
N PHE A 889 10.90 39.21 5.42
CA PHE A 889 10.34 37.89 5.74
C PHE A 889 8.82 37.84 5.49
N ASN A 890 8.10 38.87 5.91
CA ASN A 890 6.67 38.99 5.70
C ASN A 890 6.30 39.09 4.22
N LYS A 891 7.14 39.72 3.38
CA LYS A 891 6.92 39.72 1.93
C LYS A 891 7.13 38.33 1.31
N LEU A 892 8.13 37.58 1.77
CA LEU A 892 8.41 36.24 1.27
C LEU A 892 7.34 35.21 1.68
N THR A 893 6.84 35.29 2.90
CA THR A 893 5.91 34.31 3.48
C THR A 893 4.44 34.73 3.40
N ASN A 894 4.14 35.87 2.78
CA ASN A 894 2.83 36.51 2.82
C ASN A 894 2.31 36.68 4.26
N ASN A 895 3.06 37.42 5.07
CA ASN A 895 2.80 37.63 6.50
C ASN A 895 2.61 36.32 7.28
N GLY A 896 3.41 35.29 6.97
CA GLY A 896 3.33 33.98 7.63
C GLY A 896 2.17 33.08 7.17
N GLN A 897 1.35 33.48 6.19
CA GLN A 897 0.28 32.63 5.68
C GLN A 897 0.77 31.49 4.77
N LYS A 898 1.95 31.63 4.14
CA LYS A 898 2.56 30.54 3.35
C LYS A 898 3.39 29.65 4.29
N GLN A 899 2.87 28.46 4.58
CA GLN A 899 3.32 27.53 5.64
C GLN A 899 4.66 26.80 5.39
N GLY A 900 5.52 27.30 4.50
CA GLY A 900 6.77 26.64 4.11
C GLY A 900 8.00 27.04 4.92
N LEU A 901 8.03 28.27 5.43
CA LEU A 901 9.16 28.87 6.15
C LEU A 901 8.65 29.67 7.34
N TYR A 902 9.23 29.48 8.53
CA TYR A 902 8.92 30.31 9.70
C TYR A 902 10.18 30.76 10.43
N LEU A 903 10.14 31.98 10.97
CA LEU A 903 11.22 32.55 11.76
C LEU A 903 10.85 32.47 13.24
N SER A 904 11.72 31.89 14.05
CA SER A 904 11.54 31.84 15.51
C SER A 904 12.89 31.96 16.21
N ASN A 905 12.99 32.86 17.19
CA ASN A 905 14.22 33.12 17.95
C ASN A 905 15.47 33.39 17.06
N GLY A 906 15.30 34.05 15.92
CA GLY A 906 16.39 34.37 14.99
C GLY A 906 16.86 33.20 14.12
N LEU A 907 16.22 32.03 14.22
CA LEU A 907 16.51 30.86 13.38
C LEU A 907 15.39 30.67 12.35
N LEU A 908 15.78 30.32 11.11
CA LEU A 908 14.88 30.02 10.01
C LEU A 908 14.57 28.53 10.01
N TYR A 909 13.28 28.19 10.08
CA TYR A 909 12.79 26.83 10.07
C TYR A 909 12.01 26.56 8.78
N ILE A 910 12.18 25.35 8.22
CA ILE A 910 11.51 24.89 7.01
C ILE A 910 10.56 23.77 7.40
N ASN A 911 9.30 23.86 6.97
CA ASN A 911 8.31 22.83 7.25
C ASN A 911 8.54 21.59 6.38
N ALA A 912 8.86 20.46 7.00
CA ALA A 912 9.19 19.20 6.33
C ALA A 912 8.01 18.60 5.54
N THR A 913 6.75 18.91 5.89
CA THR A 913 5.55 18.45 5.18
C THR A 913 5.48 18.99 3.74
N TYR A 914 6.12 20.13 3.48
CA TYR A 914 6.12 20.78 2.17
C TYR A 914 7.46 20.63 1.42
N MET A 915 8.37 19.79 1.93
CA MET A 915 9.68 19.59 1.33
C MET A 915 9.62 18.51 0.25
N LYS A 916 9.68 18.92 -1.02
CA LYS A 916 9.97 18.00 -2.13
C LYS A 916 11.50 17.90 -2.28
N THR A 917 12.08 16.84 -1.73
CA THR A 917 13.53 16.58 -1.73
C THR A 917 13.78 15.13 -2.13
N GLY A 918 14.79 14.88 -2.96
CA GLY A 918 15.12 13.53 -3.42
C GLY A 918 15.81 12.71 -2.32
N ILE A 919 17.05 13.06 -1.99
CA ILE A 919 17.85 12.32 -1.01
C ILE A 919 18.09 13.16 0.24
N ILE A 920 17.67 12.64 1.39
CA ILE A 920 18.05 13.17 2.71
C ILE A 920 19.32 12.44 3.16
N THR A 921 20.45 13.12 3.16
CA THR A 921 21.76 12.56 3.53
C THR A 921 22.18 13.01 4.93
N GLY A 922 22.42 12.04 5.81
CA GLY A 922 23.20 12.20 7.03
C GLY A 922 24.67 11.82 6.81
N LYS A 923 25.50 11.97 7.84
CA LYS A 923 26.95 11.72 7.75
C LYS A 923 27.31 10.26 7.36
N ARG A 924 26.46 9.29 7.71
CA ARG A 924 26.66 7.84 7.49
C ARG A 924 25.38 7.13 7.05
N SER A 925 24.42 7.88 6.55
CA SER A 925 23.14 7.33 6.13
C SER A 925 22.52 8.22 5.09
N TYR A 926 21.68 7.66 4.24
CA TYR A 926 20.78 8.45 3.44
C TYR A 926 19.44 7.74 3.27
N TRP A 927 18.42 8.54 3.02
CA TRP A 927 17.12 8.07 2.57
C TRP A 927 16.79 8.74 1.25
N ASN A 928 16.67 7.95 0.20
CA ASN A 928 16.09 8.39 -1.06
C ASN A 928 14.57 8.27 -0.97
N LEU A 929 13.88 9.41 -0.89
CA LEU A 929 12.42 9.46 -0.77
C LEU A 929 11.70 9.17 -2.08
N ASP A 930 12.40 9.23 -3.23
CA ASP A 930 11.83 8.92 -4.54
C ASP A 930 11.80 7.40 -4.78
N THR A 931 12.80 6.66 -4.30
CA THR A 931 12.89 5.20 -4.48
C THR A 931 12.51 4.40 -3.23
N GLY A 932 12.40 5.04 -2.06
CA GLY A 932 12.22 4.35 -0.78
C GLY A 932 13.50 3.75 -0.19
N GLN A 933 14.64 3.90 -0.87
CA GLN A 933 15.91 3.31 -0.46
C GLN A 933 16.45 3.96 0.82
N PHE A 934 16.82 3.13 1.80
CA PHE A 934 17.44 3.55 3.05
C PHE A 934 18.76 2.82 3.27
N VAL A 935 19.87 3.57 3.34
CA VAL A 935 21.22 3.02 3.52
C VAL A 935 21.87 3.61 4.76
N MET A 936 22.61 2.77 5.49
CA MET A 936 23.49 3.17 6.58
C MET A 936 24.86 2.53 6.40
N THR A 937 25.93 3.23 6.78
CA THR A 937 27.30 2.72 6.74
C THR A 937 27.97 2.72 8.11
N ASP A 938 28.97 1.87 8.30
CA ASP A 938 29.89 1.93 9.43
C ASP A 938 30.83 3.16 9.34
N ALA A 939 31.80 3.26 10.24
CA ALA A 939 32.78 4.34 10.24
C ALA A 939 33.76 4.31 9.07
N ASN A 940 33.92 3.15 8.42
CA ASN A 940 34.83 2.90 7.30
C ASN A 940 34.13 3.03 5.94
N GLY A 941 32.81 3.22 5.92
CA GLY A 941 32.00 3.37 4.71
C GLY A 941 31.37 2.07 4.22
N ASN A 942 31.47 0.96 4.96
CA ASN A 942 30.82 -0.29 4.58
C ASN A 942 29.33 -0.24 4.95
N GLU A 943 28.46 -0.69 4.05
CA GLU A 943 27.02 -0.72 4.32
C GLU A 943 26.69 -1.67 5.47
N THR A 944 25.96 -1.15 6.47
CA THR A 944 25.45 -1.91 7.60
C THR A 944 23.95 -2.17 7.51
N VAL A 945 23.24 -1.29 6.81
CA VAL A 945 21.83 -1.43 6.43
C VAL A 945 21.72 -0.99 4.97
N HIS A 946 21.10 -1.81 4.13
CA HIS A 946 20.65 -1.45 2.79
C HIS A 946 19.21 -1.95 2.67
N LEU A 947 18.26 -1.04 2.62
CA LEU A 947 16.89 -1.34 2.22
C LEU A 947 16.71 -0.69 0.86
N ASP A 948 16.53 -1.48 -0.19
CA ASP A 948 16.55 -1.01 -1.59
C ASP A 948 15.27 -0.27 -2.00
N GLY A 949 14.17 -0.50 -1.29
CA GLY A 949 12.84 0.06 -1.56
C GLY A 949 11.89 -0.94 -2.23
N ASP A 950 12.42 -1.85 -3.05
CA ASP A 950 11.66 -2.85 -3.82
C ASP A 950 11.62 -4.24 -3.15
N GLY A 951 12.50 -4.46 -2.16
CA GLY A 951 12.63 -5.69 -1.40
C GLY A 951 13.49 -6.78 -2.05
N ALA A 952 14.17 -6.48 -3.16
CA ALA A 952 14.94 -7.46 -3.94
C ALA A 952 16.33 -7.71 -3.33
N ASP A 953 17.05 -6.66 -2.95
CA ASP A 953 18.43 -6.67 -2.49
C ASP A 953 18.59 -5.93 -1.15
N ASN A 954 18.01 -6.50 -0.09
CA ASN A 954 18.14 -5.96 1.27
C ASN A 954 19.37 -6.53 2.01
N LEU A 955 20.19 -5.67 2.59
CA LEU A 955 21.37 -6.01 3.39
C LEU A 955 21.21 -5.57 4.85
N LEU A 956 21.54 -6.46 5.77
CA LEU A 956 21.71 -6.14 7.18
C LEU A 956 22.94 -6.86 7.71
N THR A 957 23.97 -6.09 8.07
CA THR A 957 25.23 -6.67 8.57
C THR A 957 25.32 -6.58 10.09
N GLY A 958 25.96 -7.57 10.72
CA GLY A 958 26.12 -7.64 12.17
C GLY A 958 24.92 -8.27 12.90
N THR A 959 24.83 -8.05 14.21
CA THR A 959 23.79 -8.66 15.05
C THR A 959 22.50 -7.84 15.06
N PHE A 960 21.41 -8.42 14.56
CA PHE A 960 20.06 -7.85 14.64
C PHE A 960 19.31 -8.40 15.86
N ARG A 961 18.61 -7.53 16.60
CA ARG A 961 17.81 -7.92 17.77
C ARG A 961 16.44 -7.25 17.73
N THR A 962 15.38 -7.99 18.02
CA THR A 962 14.02 -7.44 18.10
C THR A 962 13.77 -6.56 19.33
N ALA A 963 14.61 -6.68 20.38
CA ALA A 963 14.62 -5.81 21.55
C ALA A 963 16.03 -5.77 22.20
N ARG A 964 16.30 -4.76 23.04
CA ARG A 964 17.60 -4.65 23.76
C ARG A 964 17.71 -5.59 24.95
N THR A 965 16.60 -5.83 25.65
CA THR A 965 16.48 -6.67 26.84
C THR A 965 15.16 -7.45 26.77
N GLY A 966 14.94 -8.39 27.68
CA GLY A 966 13.70 -9.18 27.72
C GLY A 966 13.64 -10.26 26.63
N ASN A 967 12.41 -10.72 26.35
CA ASN A 967 12.12 -11.69 25.28
C ASN A 967 12.52 -11.10 23.94
N ARG A 968 13.44 -11.73 23.21
CA ARG A 968 13.89 -11.23 21.90
C ARG A 968 14.42 -12.34 21.01
N VAL A 969 14.32 -12.11 19.71
CA VAL A 969 15.04 -12.87 18.70
C VAL A 969 16.31 -12.11 18.36
N GLN A 970 17.43 -12.82 18.32
CA GLN A 970 18.72 -12.30 17.88
C GLN A 970 19.20 -13.09 16.67
N ILE A 971 19.49 -12.41 15.57
CA ILE A 971 20.12 -12.99 14.38
C ILE A 971 21.56 -12.49 14.35
N SER A 972 22.53 -13.39 14.23
CA SER A 972 23.95 -13.05 14.21
C SER A 972 24.68 -13.83 13.11
N PRO A 973 25.45 -13.19 12.23
CA PRO A 973 26.28 -13.88 11.23
C PRO A 973 27.49 -14.57 11.88
N SER A 974 27.89 -14.14 13.07
CA SER A 974 29.00 -14.70 13.86
C SER A 974 28.47 -15.22 15.20
N PHE A 975 27.77 -16.35 15.17
CA PHE A 975 27.26 -17.06 16.33
C PHE A 975 28.24 -18.16 16.74
N LYS A 976 28.55 -18.22 18.04
CA LYS A 976 29.43 -19.23 18.62
C LYS A 976 28.64 -20.18 19.49
N GLN A 977 28.90 -21.47 19.35
CA GLN A 977 28.28 -22.54 20.11
C GLN A 977 29.35 -23.54 20.54
N THR A 978 29.04 -24.34 21.56
CA THR A 978 29.88 -25.43 22.03
C THR A 978 29.14 -26.75 21.87
N GLU A 979 29.87 -27.82 21.60
CA GLU A 979 29.29 -29.15 21.53
C GLU A 979 28.72 -29.57 22.90
N ILE A 980 27.61 -30.30 22.86
CA ILE A 980 26.90 -30.75 24.07
C ILE A 980 27.68 -31.92 24.67
N SER A 981 28.00 -31.82 25.96
CA SER A 981 28.82 -32.80 26.68
C SER A 981 30.27 -32.95 26.17
N GLY A 982 30.76 -31.99 25.36
CA GLY A 982 32.09 -31.98 24.75
C GLY A 982 32.84 -30.66 24.90
N THR A 983 34.06 -30.58 24.36
CA THR A 983 34.91 -29.37 24.40
C THR A 983 35.05 -28.69 23.03
N ASP A 984 34.40 -29.20 21.98
CA ASP A 984 34.47 -28.60 20.64
C ASP A 984 33.71 -27.26 20.60
N SER A 985 34.27 -26.29 19.88
CA SER A 985 33.72 -24.95 19.69
C SER A 985 33.39 -24.77 18.23
N LEU A 986 32.19 -24.31 17.93
CA LEU A 986 31.66 -24.18 16.58
C LEU A 986 31.24 -22.74 16.30
N GLU A 987 31.46 -22.29 15.07
CA GLU A 987 31.16 -20.93 14.61
C GLU A 987 30.39 -20.98 13.28
N GLY A 988 29.42 -20.07 13.14
CA GLY A 988 28.57 -19.93 11.97
C GLY A 988 27.45 -18.91 12.19
N ALA A 989 26.54 -18.75 11.22
CA ALA A 989 25.38 -17.88 11.40
C ALA A 989 24.33 -18.53 12.31
N GLY A 990 23.64 -17.76 13.16
CA GLY A 990 22.65 -18.30 14.08
C GLY A 990 21.53 -17.35 14.49
N ILE A 991 20.41 -17.95 14.89
CA ILE A 991 19.21 -17.31 15.42
C ILE A 991 19.02 -17.80 16.86
N GLN A 992 19.05 -16.88 17.82
CA GLN A 992 18.89 -17.18 19.24
C GLN A 992 17.60 -16.58 19.80
N PHE A 993 16.87 -17.38 20.58
CA PHE A 993 15.59 -17.04 21.17
C PHE A 993 15.79 -16.77 22.67
N TYR A 994 15.98 -15.50 23.03
CA TYR A 994 16.17 -15.12 24.42
C TYR A 994 14.85 -15.13 25.17
N HIS A 995 14.84 -15.78 26.34
CA HIS A 995 13.81 -15.61 27.34
C HIS A 995 14.04 -14.31 28.12
N GLY A 996 12.97 -13.62 28.50
CA GLY A 996 13.04 -12.35 29.21
C GLY A 996 13.39 -12.49 30.69
N SER A 997 13.12 -13.66 31.25
CA SER A 997 13.72 -14.16 32.49
C SER A 997 15.07 -14.82 32.18
N GLY A 998 16.04 -14.74 33.11
CA GLY A 998 17.31 -15.46 32.99
C GLY A 998 17.12 -16.94 32.64
N SER A 999 18.02 -17.48 31.83
CA SER A 999 18.11 -18.91 31.52
C SER A 999 19.59 -19.29 31.46
N TYR A 1000 19.92 -20.50 31.87
CA TYR A 1000 21.30 -20.98 31.81
C TYR A 1000 21.81 -21.05 30.37
N GLN A 1001 20.98 -21.57 29.44
CA GLN A 1001 21.25 -21.49 28.00
C GLN A 1001 19.96 -21.24 27.23
N HIS A 1002 19.95 -20.20 26.40
CA HIS A 1002 18.79 -19.86 25.58
C HIS A 1002 18.71 -20.76 24.33
N PRO A 1003 17.50 -21.16 23.89
CA PRO A 1003 17.32 -21.92 22.65
C PRO A 1003 17.90 -21.18 21.45
N TYR A 1004 18.42 -21.93 20.47
CA TYR A 1004 18.94 -21.35 19.23
C TYR A 1004 18.88 -22.34 18.05
N ILE A 1005 18.95 -21.78 16.85
CA ILE A 1005 19.19 -22.50 15.60
C ILE A 1005 20.47 -21.92 15.00
N ALA A 1006 21.49 -22.73 14.77
CA ALA A 1006 22.79 -22.23 14.32
C ALA A 1006 23.45 -23.17 13.32
N VAL A 1007 24.10 -22.57 12.33
CA VAL A 1007 24.96 -23.27 11.38
C VAL A 1007 26.28 -23.63 12.07
N GLU A 1008 26.72 -24.85 11.86
CA GLU A 1008 28.07 -25.32 12.12
C GLU A 1008 28.83 -25.15 10.81
N SER A 1009 29.54 -24.03 10.63
CA SER A 1009 30.36 -23.79 9.43
C SER A 1009 31.80 -24.25 9.65
N THR A 1010 32.32 -24.01 10.86
CA THR A 1010 33.64 -24.44 11.28
C THR A 1010 33.59 -24.92 12.71
N THR A 1011 34.27 -26.03 13.01
CA THR A 1011 34.51 -26.49 14.37
C THR A 1011 36.00 -26.50 14.69
N GLN A 1012 36.34 -26.40 15.97
CA GLN A 1012 37.72 -26.39 16.43
C GLN A 1012 38.41 -27.74 16.19
N GLN A 1013 37.67 -28.84 16.33
CA GLN A 1013 38.21 -30.20 16.16
C GLN A 1013 38.17 -30.68 14.71
N GLU A 1014 37.07 -30.44 13.99
CA GLU A 1014 36.84 -30.99 12.64
C GLU A 1014 37.18 -30.00 11.51
N GLY A 1015 37.44 -28.74 11.82
CA GLY A 1015 37.63 -27.70 10.80
C GLY A 1015 36.33 -27.38 10.07
N GLU A 1016 36.37 -27.19 8.74
CA GLU A 1016 35.18 -26.87 7.94
C GLU A 1016 34.18 -28.04 7.88
N VAL A 1017 32.93 -27.75 8.24
CA VAL A 1017 31.78 -28.66 8.22
C VAL A 1017 30.55 -27.93 7.68
N SER A 1018 29.45 -28.64 7.44
CA SER A 1018 28.21 -28.03 6.95
C SER A 1018 27.01 -28.69 7.62
N ALA A 1019 26.72 -28.27 8.84
CA ALA A 1019 25.58 -28.79 9.60
C ALA A 1019 24.73 -27.67 10.19
N LEU A 1020 23.50 -28.02 10.55
CA LEU A 1020 22.56 -27.16 11.24
C LEU A 1020 22.18 -27.79 12.57
N THR A 1021 22.29 -27.00 13.63
CA THR A 1021 21.96 -27.40 15.00
C THR A 1021 20.73 -26.66 15.49
N PHE A 1022 19.79 -27.40 16.07
CA PHE A 1022 18.62 -26.90 16.78
C PHE A 1022 18.80 -27.25 18.25
N ASN A 1023 19.06 -26.26 19.10
CA ASN A 1023 19.27 -26.44 20.52
C ASN A 1023 18.04 -25.92 21.27
N GLY A 1024 17.42 -26.79 22.08
CA GLY A 1024 16.21 -26.48 22.85
C GLY A 1024 16.43 -25.55 24.04
N GLY A 1025 17.67 -25.25 24.41
CA GLY A 1025 18.01 -24.49 25.61
C GLY A 1025 17.61 -25.18 26.92
N ARG A 1026 17.84 -24.51 28.04
CA ARG A 1026 17.42 -24.94 29.38
C ARG A 1026 17.41 -23.79 30.39
N ARG A 1027 16.63 -23.96 31.46
CA ARG A 1027 16.33 -22.88 32.42
C ARG A 1027 17.41 -22.77 33.50
N ALA A 1028 17.81 -23.89 34.09
CA ALA A 1028 18.89 -24.00 35.06
C ALA A 1028 19.99 -24.96 34.56
N GLU A 1029 21.13 -24.92 35.24
CA GLU A 1029 22.19 -25.93 35.10
C GLU A 1029 21.64 -27.31 35.50
N HIS A 1030 22.02 -28.36 34.76
CA HIS A 1030 21.56 -29.75 34.94
C HIS A 1030 20.08 -30.02 34.67
N ASP A 1031 19.33 -29.05 34.15
CA ASP A 1031 17.97 -29.31 33.69
C ASP A 1031 17.95 -30.25 32.46
N PRO A 1032 16.86 -31.03 32.27
CA PRO A 1032 16.65 -31.76 31.04
C PRO A 1032 16.62 -30.83 29.83
N GLY A 1033 17.11 -31.31 28.69
CA GLY A 1033 17.09 -30.56 27.43
C GLY A 1033 17.12 -31.48 26.21
N ALA A 1034 16.98 -30.90 25.03
CA ALA A 1034 17.04 -31.63 23.77
C ALA A 1034 17.75 -30.84 22.68
N PHE A 1035 18.38 -31.56 21.75
CA PHE A 1035 18.91 -30.96 20.52
C PHE A 1035 18.75 -31.87 19.31
N ALA A 1036 18.86 -31.23 18.15
CA ALA A 1036 18.94 -31.87 16.86
C ALA A 1036 20.14 -31.32 16.08
N ARG A 1037 20.78 -32.19 15.31
CA ARG A 1037 21.82 -31.87 14.33
C ARG A 1037 21.52 -32.56 13.02
N ILE A 1038 21.65 -31.84 11.90
CA ILE A 1038 21.48 -32.38 10.56
C ILE A 1038 22.49 -31.75 9.60
N GLY A 1039 23.20 -32.58 8.82
CA GLY A 1039 24.11 -32.10 7.78
C GLY A 1039 25.34 -32.99 7.56
N GLU A 1040 26.44 -32.37 7.15
CA GLU A 1040 27.74 -33.01 6.94
C GLU A 1040 28.70 -32.69 8.10
N ARG A 1041 29.21 -33.72 8.76
CA ARG A 1041 30.35 -33.64 9.70
C ARG A 1041 31.48 -34.57 9.25
N LYS A 1042 32.56 -34.66 10.02
CA LYS A 1042 33.66 -35.59 9.76
C LYS A 1042 33.67 -36.73 10.77
N ALA A 1043 34.17 -37.89 10.36
CA ALA A 1043 34.44 -39.00 11.28
C ALA A 1043 35.68 -38.69 12.14
N ASP A 1044 35.99 -39.56 13.10
CA ASP A 1044 37.12 -39.42 14.04
C ASP A 1044 38.50 -39.31 13.34
N ASP A 1045 38.60 -39.75 12.08
CA ASP A 1045 39.80 -39.59 11.25
C ASP A 1045 39.99 -38.16 10.69
N ASN A 1046 39.04 -37.26 10.95
CA ASN A 1046 38.97 -35.87 10.51
C ASN A 1046 39.13 -35.66 8.98
N THR A 1047 38.85 -36.70 8.19
CA THR A 1047 38.98 -36.68 6.72
C THR A 1047 37.74 -37.25 6.02
N THR A 1048 37.12 -38.28 6.60
CA THR A 1048 35.93 -38.92 6.06
C THR A 1048 34.71 -38.04 6.37
N LYS A 1049 34.09 -37.49 5.32
CA LYS A 1049 32.82 -36.75 5.41
C LYS A 1049 31.66 -37.70 5.66
N VAL A 1050 30.73 -37.28 6.51
CA VAL A 1050 29.61 -38.10 7.00
C VAL A 1050 28.32 -37.30 6.95
N GLY A 1051 27.32 -37.84 6.25
CA GLY A 1051 25.94 -37.38 6.39
C GLY A 1051 25.39 -37.84 7.73
N THR A 1052 24.99 -36.89 8.58
CA THR A 1052 24.54 -37.17 9.94
C THR A 1052 23.17 -36.53 10.22
N VAL A 1053 22.30 -37.28 10.90
CA VAL A 1053 21.13 -36.77 11.61
C VAL A 1053 21.20 -37.31 13.03
N PHE A 1054 21.26 -36.42 14.01
CA PHE A 1054 21.30 -36.79 15.42
C PHE A 1054 20.25 -36.00 16.20
N LEU A 1055 19.31 -36.69 16.83
CA LEU A 1055 18.31 -36.10 17.72
C LEU A 1055 18.48 -36.72 19.09
N ALA A 1056 18.60 -35.91 20.14
CA ALA A 1056 18.73 -36.41 21.50
C ALA A 1056 17.90 -35.60 22.50
N ALA A 1057 17.32 -36.31 23.47
CA ALA A 1057 16.74 -35.77 24.68
C ALA A 1057 17.52 -36.32 25.88
N GLU A 1058 18.15 -35.42 26.63
CA GLU A 1058 19.04 -35.71 27.74
C GLU A 1058 18.31 -35.38 29.05
N LYS A 1059 18.36 -36.28 30.05
CA LYS A 1059 17.78 -36.02 31.38
C LYS A 1059 18.54 -34.92 32.12
N ASP A 1060 19.85 -34.88 31.95
CA ASP A 1060 20.76 -33.86 32.47
C ASP A 1060 21.63 -33.42 31.29
N TYR A 1061 21.34 -32.23 30.79
CA TYR A 1061 21.92 -31.73 29.55
C TYR A 1061 23.38 -31.25 29.69
N ASP A 1062 23.84 -31.02 30.93
CA ASP A 1062 25.19 -30.55 31.25
C ASP A 1062 26.12 -31.70 31.65
N SER A 1063 25.59 -32.92 31.75
CA SER A 1063 26.38 -34.08 32.14
C SER A 1063 27.48 -34.38 31.11
N THR A 1064 28.71 -34.52 31.61
CA THR A 1064 29.86 -35.02 30.83
C THR A 1064 29.97 -36.55 30.91
N ASP A 1065 29.08 -37.21 31.64
CA ASP A 1065 29.04 -38.67 31.76
C ASP A 1065 28.35 -39.30 30.53
N PRO A 1066 29.08 -40.07 29.69
CA PRO A 1066 28.50 -40.72 28.50
C PRO A 1066 27.47 -41.82 28.82
N SER A 1067 27.31 -42.17 30.11
CA SER A 1067 26.28 -43.08 30.62
C SER A 1067 25.02 -42.36 31.14
N SER A 1068 24.97 -41.03 31.06
CA SER A 1068 23.79 -40.25 31.43
C SER A 1068 22.53 -40.71 30.70
N ARG A 1069 21.39 -40.54 31.38
CA ARG A 1069 20.08 -41.01 30.89
C ARG A 1069 19.65 -40.20 29.69
N ARG A 1070 19.47 -40.88 28.55
CA ARG A 1070 19.07 -40.23 27.30
C ARG A 1070 18.31 -41.12 26.34
N ALA A 1071 17.52 -40.48 25.49
CA ALA A 1071 16.88 -41.11 24.33
C ALA A 1071 17.35 -40.40 23.06
N TYR A 1072 17.72 -41.17 22.04
CA TYR A 1072 18.27 -40.60 20.80
C TYR A 1072 17.92 -41.38 19.53
N LEU A 1073 17.91 -40.66 18.42
CA LEU A 1073 17.91 -41.17 17.05
C LEU A 1073 19.23 -40.73 16.39
N SER A 1074 19.94 -41.66 15.79
CA SER A 1074 21.17 -41.39 15.02
C SER A 1074 21.09 -42.04 13.66
N LEU A 1075 21.23 -41.25 12.60
CA LEU A 1075 21.43 -41.72 11.23
C LEU A 1075 22.84 -41.32 10.81
N TRP A 1076 23.64 -42.30 10.40
CA TRP A 1076 25.05 -42.12 10.13
C TRP A 1076 25.38 -42.76 8.78
N SER A 1077 25.80 -41.96 7.80
CA SER A 1077 26.19 -42.45 6.47
C SER A 1077 27.52 -41.80 6.05
N PRO A 1078 28.66 -42.44 6.37
CA PRO A 1078 29.97 -41.94 5.99
C PRO A 1078 30.23 -42.20 4.51
N LYS A 1079 31.06 -41.35 3.87
CA LYS A 1079 31.51 -41.56 2.48
C LYS A 1079 32.24 -42.89 2.31
N THR A 1080 32.90 -43.34 3.37
CA THR A 1080 33.60 -44.62 3.47
C THR A 1080 33.36 -45.20 4.86
N GLY A 1081 32.78 -46.39 4.96
CA GLY A 1081 32.44 -47.05 6.24
C GLY A 1081 30.98 -47.47 6.32
N ALA A 1082 30.55 -47.96 7.50
CA ALA A 1082 29.22 -48.51 7.67
C ALA A 1082 28.12 -47.44 7.77
N THR A 1083 27.05 -47.61 7.00
CA THR A 1083 25.82 -46.81 7.11
C THR A 1083 24.88 -47.44 8.14
N THR A 1084 24.55 -46.66 9.18
CA THR A 1084 23.74 -47.14 10.31
C THR A 1084 22.56 -46.23 10.62
N ALA A 1085 21.50 -46.82 11.18
CA ALA A 1085 20.34 -46.13 11.71
C ALA A 1085 19.98 -46.70 13.09
N THR A 1086 20.07 -45.87 14.13
CA THR A 1086 19.92 -46.26 15.53
C THR A 1086 18.81 -45.47 16.21
N LEU A 1087 17.89 -46.18 16.89
CA LEU A 1087 16.91 -45.60 17.80
C LEU A 1087 17.05 -46.28 19.17
N ALA A 1088 17.48 -45.54 20.19
CA ALA A 1088 17.81 -46.14 21.47
C ALA A 1088 17.55 -45.22 22.67
N ALA A 1089 17.35 -45.84 23.83
CA ALA A 1089 17.41 -45.21 25.14
C ALA A 1089 18.53 -45.86 25.95
N ARG A 1090 19.25 -45.04 26.74
CA ARG A 1090 20.35 -45.47 27.59
C ARG A 1090 20.18 -44.94 29.00
N ASP A 1091 20.64 -45.73 29.97
CA ASP A 1091 20.94 -45.29 31.33
C ASP A 1091 22.26 -45.94 31.82
N PRO A 1092 22.70 -45.69 33.06
CA PRO A 1092 23.91 -46.31 33.59
C PRO A 1092 23.89 -47.86 33.64
N ASN A 1093 22.73 -48.50 33.52
CA ASN A 1093 22.58 -49.95 33.54
C ASN A 1093 22.62 -50.59 32.13
N GLY A 1094 22.61 -49.78 31.06
CA GLY A 1094 22.76 -50.27 29.69
C GLY A 1094 21.94 -49.51 28.66
N LEU A 1095 21.82 -50.12 27.47
CA LEU A 1095 21.14 -49.58 26.32
C LEU A 1095 20.00 -50.52 25.88
N VAL A 1096 18.84 -49.94 25.58
CA VAL A 1096 17.68 -50.63 25.02
C VAL A 1096 17.30 -49.93 23.72
N GLY A 1097 17.15 -50.68 22.63
CA GLY A 1097 16.89 -50.08 21.32
C GLY A 1097 17.17 -50.98 20.14
N ILE A 1098 17.17 -50.38 18.95
CA ILE A 1098 17.39 -51.04 17.66
C ILE A 1098 18.43 -50.26 16.86
N GLN A 1099 19.34 -50.97 16.21
CA GLN A 1099 20.28 -50.43 15.23
C GLN A 1099 20.29 -51.29 13.97
N ALA A 1100 20.04 -50.68 12.82
CA ALA A 1100 20.23 -51.30 11.52
C ALA A 1100 21.61 -50.89 10.96
N ASP A 1101 22.36 -51.85 10.44
CA ASP A 1101 23.63 -51.66 9.75
C ASP A 1101 23.57 -52.37 8.40
N ILE A 1102 23.61 -51.59 7.32
CA ILE A 1102 23.45 -52.13 5.96
C ILE A 1102 24.71 -52.84 5.46
N ASP A 1103 25.89 -52.41 5.92
CA ASP A 1103 27.17 -52.93 5.45
C ASP A 1103 27.44 -54.33 6.02
N SER A 1104 27.07 -54.54 7.28
CA SER A 1104 27.12 -55.87 7.89
C SER A 1104 25.84 -56.70 7.65
N GLY A 1105 24.75 -56.05 7.25
CA GLY A 1105 23.44 -56.66 7.03
C GLY A 1105 22.70 -57.05 8.32
N TYR A 1106 23.20 -56.63 9.49
CA TYR A 1106 22.64 -56.96 10.79
C TYR A 1106 21.62 -55.93 11.28
N LEU A 1107 20.58 -56.44 11.95
CA LEU A 1107 19.68 -55.66 12.80
C LEU A 1107 19.96 -56.02 14.26
N TYR A 1108 20.61 -55.11 14.97
CA TYR A 1108 20.93 -55.27 16.38
C TYR A 1108 19.74 -54.83 17.23
N MET A 1109 19.29 -55.67 18.16
CA MET A 1109 18.18 -55.37 19.08
C MET A 1109 18.65 -55.61 20.52
N GLY A 1110 18.59 -54.59 21.38
CA GLY A 1110 18.98 -54.65 22.79
C GLY A 1110 17.78 -54.46 23.74
N GLY A 1111 17.77 -55.16 24.89
CA GLY A 1111 16.67 -55.16 25.88
C GLY A 1111 16.01 -56.53 26.09
N PHE A 1112 14.90 -56.59 26.83
CA PHE A 1112 14.10 -57.83 26.99
C PHE A 1112 13.23 -58.06 25.73
N LEU A 1113 13.55 -59.06 24.90
CA LEU A 1113 12.95 -59.27 23.57
C LEU A 1113 11.72 -60.20 23.61
N GLY A 1114 10.51 -59.62 23.45
CA GLY A 1114 9.28 -60.33 23.05
C GLY A 1114 9.11 -60.37 21.52
N GLY A 1115 8.32 -61.32 20.99
CA GLY A 1115 8.11 -61.48 19.53
C GLY A 1115 7.17 -60.43 18.91
N PHE A 1116 7.44 -59.99 17.67
CA PHE A 1116 6.53 -59.16 16.88
C PHE A 1116 5.36 -60.01 16.35
N SER A 1117 4.10 -59.51 16.45
CA SER A 1117 2.94 -60.19 15.87
C SER A 1117 3.09 -60.33 14.34
N GLY A 1118 2.75 -61.50 13.79
CA GLY A 1118 2.85 -61.79 12.35
C GLY A 1118 4.06 -62.62 11.89
N GLY A 1119 4.75 -63.34 12.79
CA GLY A 1119 5.66 -64.44 12.42
C GLY A 1119 7.09 -64.05 12.07
N ARG A 1120 7.61 -62.96 12.66
CA ARG A 1120 9.01 -62.53 12.49
C ARG A 1120 9.70 -62.26 13.83
N SER A 1121 9.85 -63.30 14.62
CA SER A 1121 10.66 -63.25 15.85
C SER A 1121 12.03 -63.87 15.57
N THR A 1122 13.12 -63.11 15.76
CA THR A 1122 14.50 -63.65 15.63
C THR A 1122 14.73 -64.80 16.62
N PHE A 1123 14.12 -64.69 17.80
CA PHE A 1123 14.13 -65.70 18.85
C PHE A 1123 12.70 -66.13 19.17
N GLN A 1124 12.48 -67.43 19.34
CA GLN A 1124 11.25 -67.97 19.94
C GLN A 1124 11.65 -68.86 21.11
N THR A 1125 10.99 -68.73 22.26
CA THR A 1125 11.27 -69.55 23.45
C THR A 1125 10.03 -70.34 23.85
N ALA A 1126 10.24 -71.50 24.45
CA ALA A 1126 9.17 -72.27 25.08
C ALA A 1126 9.72 -73.08 26.26
N TRP A 1127 8.84 -73.43 27.20
CA TRP A 1127 9.19 -74.28 28.31
C TRP A 1127 8.03 -75.14 28.77
N TRP A 1128 8.34 -76.26 29.42
CA TRP A 1128 7.38 -77.20 29.99
C TRP A 1128 7.81 -77.58 31.40
N GLU A 1129 6.91 -77.36 32.36
CA GLU A 1129 7.15 -77.63 33.78
C GLU A 1129 6.38 -78.87 34.26
N GLY A 1130 6.78 -79.42 35.40
CA GLY A 1130 6.12 -80.57 36.02
C GLY A 1130 6.25 -81.89 35.23
N GLN A 1131 7.18 -81.95 34.29
CA GLN A 1131 7.41 -83.14 33.49
C GLN A 1131 8.10 -84.21 34.33
N ASN A 1132 7.80 -85.49 34.09
CA ASN A 1132 8.46 -86.59 34.75
C ASN A 1132 8.65 -87.75 33.77
N ILE A 1133 9.82 -88.38 33.81
CA ILE A 1133 10.18 -89.49 32.93
C ILE A 1133 10.94 -90.55 33.74
N GLY A 1134 10.66 -91.82 33.45
CA GLY A 1134 11.35 -92.97 34.06
C GLY A 1134 12.59 -93.40 33.28
N ALA A 1135 13.30 -94.40 33.77
CA ALA A 1135 14.51 -94.92 33.12
C ALA A 1135 14.24 -95.60 31.76
N MET A 1136 15.17 -95.46 30.81
CA MET A 1136 15.07 -95.99 29.44
C MET A 1136 13.81 -95.58 28.68
N LYS A 1137 13.32 -94.37 28.93
CA LYS A 1137 12.15 -93.80 28.26
C LYS A 1137 12.55 -92.59 27.42
N TYR A 1138 11.74 -92.29 26.42
CA TYR A 1138 11.81 -91.03 25.68
C TYR A 1138 10.46 -90.32 25.75
N ALA A 1139 10.50 -88.98 25.69
CA ALA A 1139 9.36 -88.11 25.56
C ALA A 1139 9.64 -87.06 24.48
N GLN A 1140 8.65 -86.76 23.65
CA GLN A 1140 8.73 -85.75 22.59
C GLN A 1140 7.91 -84.52 22.95
N TYR A 1141 8.50 -83.34 22.79
CA TYR A 1141 7.88 -82.03 22.96
C TYR A 1141 7.99 -81.28 21.65
N THR A 1142 6.86 -80.81 21.12
CA THR A 1142 6.85 -80.05 19.87
C THR A 1142 6.47 -78.61 20.16
N LEU A 1143 7.36 -77.67 19.81
CA LEU A 1143 6.96 -76.28 19.70
C LEU A 1143 6.42 -76.06 18.29
N THR A 1144 5.12 -75.78 18.20
CA THR A 1144 4.53 -75.24 16.98
C THR A 1144 4.43 -73.73 17.13
N SER A 1145 5.08 -73.00 16.25
CA SER A 1145 4.96 -71.56 16.19
C SER A 1145 3.54 -71.19 15.76
N SER A 1146 2.85 -70.37 16.55
CA SER A 1146 1.53 -69.85 16.19
C SER A 1146 1.58 -68.95 14.93
N ASN A 1147 2.77 -68.47 14.55
CA ASN A 1147 3.02 -67.74 13.31
C ASN A 1147 4.36 -68.20 12.68
N PRO A 1148 4.34 -69.15 11.74
CA PRO A 1148 5.54 -69.64 11.06
C PRO A 1148 6.35 -68.55 10.34
N ALA A 1149 7.67 -68.70 10.33
CA ALA A 1149 8.56 -67.78 9.63
C ALA A 1149 8.35 -67.82 8.10
N LYS A 1150 8.19 -66.64 7.48
CA LYS A 1150 7.97 -66.54 6.02
C LYS A 1150 9.21 -66.94 5.19
N TYR A 1151 10.41 -66.76 5.73
CA TYR A 1151 11.69 -67.11 5.09
C TYR A 1151 12.66 -67.67 6.14
N GLY A 1152 13.37 -68.75 5.81
CA GLY A 1152 14.27 -69.45 6.73
C GLY A 1152 13.56 -70.51 7.59
N SER A 1153 14.32 -71.15 8.48
CA SER A 1153 13.82 -72.11 9.48
C SER A 1153 14.39 -71.81 10.85
N TYR A 1154 13.62 -72.04 11.90
CA TYR A 1154 14.13 -71.96 13.26
C TYR A 1154 15.09 -73.11 13.50
N LYS A 1155 16.31 -72.82 13.92
CA LYS A 1155 17.24 -73.79 14.48
C LYS A 1155 17.19 -73.68 15.99
N ALA A 1156 16.85 -74.78 16.63
CA ALA A 1156 16.53 -74.75 18.04
C ALA A 1156 17.60 -75.39 18.90
N PHE A 1157 17.57 -75.04 20.17
CA PHE A 1157 18.33 -75.65 21.23
C PHE A 1157 17.37 -75.95 22.38
N ALA A 1158 17.59 -77.06 23.07
CA ALA A 1158 16.77 -77.47 24.19
C ALA A 1158 17.62 -78.02 25.33
N THR A 1159 17.14 -77.83 26.55
CA THR A 1159 17.80 -78.33 27.76
C THR A 1159 16.75 -78.68 28.81
N VAL A 1160 17.13 -79.52 29.77
CA VAL A 1160 16.32 -79.78 30.95
C VAL A 1160 16.98 -79.20 32.20
N ASP A 1161 16.18 -78.56 33.03
CA ASP A 1161 16.54 -78.19 34.40
C ASP A 1161 16.07 -79.30 35.36
N HIS A 1162 17.00 -79.83 36.14
CA HIS A 1162 16.78 -80.92 37.09
C HIS A 1162 17.67 -80.72 38.33
N ARG A 1163 17.28 -81.29 39.48
CA ARG A 1163 18.04 -81.09 40.72
C ARG A 1163 19.29 -81.96 40.77
N GLN A 1164 20.39 -81.37 41.25
CA GLN A 1164 21.71 -82.00 41.28
C GLN A 1164 21.87 -83.06 42.38
N ASP A 1165 21.03 -83.01 43.42
CA ASP A 1165 20.96 -84.00 44.50
C ASP A 1165 20.20 -85.28 44.08
N ASP A 1166 19.61 -85.27 42.88
CA ASP A 1166 18.96 -86.43 42.28
C ASP A 1166 19.46 -86.69 40.85
N PRO A 1167 20.70 -87.22 40.67
CA PRO A 1167 21.40 -87.25 39.40
C PRO A 1167 20.83 -88.29 38.44
N GLY A 1168 19.77 -87.91 37.73
CA GLY A 1168 19.31 -88.62 36.53
C GLY A 1168 20.02 -88.06 35.29
N LEU A 1169 20.67 -88.92 34.50
CA LEU A 1169 21.20 -88.49 33.21
C LEU A 1169 20.05 -88.28 32.21
N PHE A 1170 19.91 -87.07 31.68
CA PHE A 1170 18.97 -86.75 30.60
C PHE A 1170 19.74 -86.45 29.32
N VAL A 1171 19.26 -87.00 28.21
CA VAL A 1171 19.75 -86.73 26.86
C VAL A 1171 18.68 -85.94 26.13
N THR A 1172 18.98 -84.73 25.69
CA THR A 1172 18.07 -83.92 24.88
C THR A 1172 18.57 -83.80 23.46
N THR A 1173 17.67 -83.94 22.49
CA THR A 1173 17.98 -83.68 21.07
C THR A 1173 16.87 -82.88 20.43
N VAL A 1174 17.24 -82.00 19.50
CA VAL A 1174 16.30 -81.21 18.70
C VAL A 1174 16.22 -81.79 17.30
N SER A 1175 15.03 -81.77 16.71
CA SER A 1175 14.76 -82.27 15.36
C SER A 1175 13.64 -81.47 14.71
N ASP A 1176 13.37 -81.69 13.42
CA ASP A 1176 12.26 -81.06 12.69
C ASP A 1176 12.23 -79.52 12.76
N CYS A 1177 13.43 -78.93 12.80
CA CYS A 1177 13.65 -77.49 12.81
C CYS A 1177 13.22 -76.84 11.48
N THR A 1178 12.02 -76.27 11.47
CA THR A 1178 11.36 -75.68 10.29
C THR A 1178 10.98 -74.22 10.54
N ALA A 1179 10.41 -73.57 9.51
CA ALA A 1179 9.76 -72.27 9.66
C ALA A 1179 8.64 -72.28 10.71
N SER A 1180 7.98 -73.43 10.90
CA SER A 1180 6.80 -73.56 11.75
C SER A 1180 7.11 -73.99 13.18
N GLY A 1181 8.39 -74.16 13.55
CA GLY A 1181 8.81 -74.59 14.88
C GLY A 1181 9.78 -75.75 14.85
N TRP A 1182 9.84 -76.53 15.93
CA TRP A 1182 10.79 -77.63 16.10
C TRP A 1182 10.29 -78.66 17.13
N SER A 1183 10.84 -79.87 17.03
CA SER A 1183 10.63 -80.97 17.96
C SER A 1183 11.84 -81.13 18.89
N ILE A 1184 11.58 -81.56 20.12
CA ILE A 1184 12.57 -81.85 21.14
C ILE A 1184 12.29 -83.25 21.66
N TRP A 1185 13.34 -84.05 21.79
CA TRP A 1185 13.27 -85.37 22.39
C TRP A 1185 14.10 -85.38 23.65
N VAL A 1186 13.48 -85.79 24.75
CA VAL A 1186 14.15 -86.03 26.03
C VAL A 1186 14.20 -87.53 26.25
N TYR A 1187 15.39 -88.08 26.44
CA TYR A 1187 15.65 -89.50 26.64
C TYR A 1187 16.44 -89.72 27.93
N THR A 1188 16.20 -90.84 28.61
CA THR A 1188 16.92 -91.24 29.82
C THR A 1188 17.61 -92.60 29.62
N PRO A 1189 18.80 -92.84 30.19
CA PRO A 1189 19.44 -94.14 30.11
C PRO A 1189 18.69 -95.17 30.97
N PRO A 1190 19.02 -96.47 30.85
CA PRO A 1190 18.51 -97.49 31.75
C PRO A 1190 18.83 -97.21 33.21
N GLU A 1191 18.01 -97.76 34.10
CA GLU A 1191 18.11 -97.51 35.54
C GLU A 1191 19.48 -97.91 36.10
N ARG A 1192 20.03 -99.00 35.55
CA ARG A 1192 21.29 -99.60 35.93
C ARG A 1192 22.04 -100.03 34.67
N VAL A 1193 23.35 -99.83 34.65
CA VAL A 1193 24.24 -100.42 33.66
C VAL A 1193 25.23 -101.31 34.39
N VAL A 1194 25.45 -102.51 33.87
CA VAL A 1194 26.45 -103.44 34.39
C VAL A 1194 27.83 -102.84 34.17
N THR A 1195 28.54 -102.56 35.26
CA THR A 1195 29.88 -101.96 35.21
C THR A 1195 30.99 -102.99 35.31
N ASN A 1196 30.72 -104.14 35.94
CA ASN A 1196 31.64 -105.27 36.01
C ASN A 1196 30.88 -106.60 36.22
N MET A 1197 31.48 -107.73 35.85
CA MET A 1197 30.91 -109.08 36.03
C MET A 1197 31.94 -110.05 36.58
N ASP A 1198 31.60 -110.70 37.70
CA ASP A 1198 32.38 -111.80 38.27
C ASP A 1198 31.66 -113.12 37.95
N ALA A 1199 32.33 -114.07 37.30
CA ALA A 1199 31.78 -115.39 36.97
C ALA A 1199 32.63 -116.52 37.56
N SER A 1200 32.00 -117.44 38.28
CA SER A 1200 32.66 -118.60 38.87
C SER A 1200 31.82 -119.88 38.69
N TRP A 1201 32.47 -120.99 38.36
CA TRP A 1201 31.82 -122.28 38.16
C TRP A 1201 32.06 -123.18 39.37
N ASN A 1202 31.01 -123.86 39.84
CA ASN A 1202 31.23 -125.00 40.73
C ASN A 1202 31.58 -126.24 39.87
N ARG A 1203 32.76 -126.83 40.10
CA ARG A 1203 33.25 -127.98 39.33
C ARG A 1203 33.00 -129.26 40.11
N ASN A 1204 32.24 -130.20 39.54
CA ASN A 1204 32.13 -131.55 40.09
C ASN A 1204 33.24 -132.43 39.51
N THR A 1205 34.20 -132.78 40.36
CA THR A 1205 35.47 -133.38 39.95
C THR A 1205 35.38 -134.88 39.65
N SER A 1206 34.31 -135.58 40.06
CA SER A 1206 34.17 -137.03 39.89
C SER A 1206 33.48 -137.44 38.58
N THR A 1207 32.78 -136.52 37.92
CA THR A 1207 32.21 -136.74 36.58
C THR A 1207 32.86 -135.86 35.52
N GLY A 1208 33.73 -134.92 35.93
CA GLY A 1208 34.27 -133.88 35.06
C GLY A 1208 33.24 -132.82 34.65
N VAL A 1209 32.00 -132.93 35.14
CA VAL A 1209 30.90 -132.04 34.80
C VAL A 1209 31.01 -130.75 35.63
N VAL A 1210 31.13 -129.62 34.96
CA VAL A 1210 30.99 -128.29 35.58
C VAL A 1210 29.50 -127.97 35.71
N SER A 1211 29.05 -127.58 36.89
CA SER A 1211 27.64 -127.39 37.22
C SER A 1211 27.45 -126.22 38.18
N ASN A 1212 26.40 -125.43 38.06
CA ASN A 1212 26.15 -124.22 38.85
C ASN A 1212 27.16 -123.09 38.54
N LEU A 1213 27.12 -122.55 37.32
CA LEU A 1213 27.72 -121.23 37.03
C LEU A 1213 27.04 -120.17 37.90
N SER A 1214 27.81 -119.47 38.73
CA SER A 1214 27.37 -118.27 39.46
C SER A 1214 27.93 -117.03 38.78
N ILE A 1215 27.04 -116.10 38.42
CA ILE A 1215 27.40 -114.80 37.83
C ILE A 1215 26.91 -113.71 38.79
N ASN A 1216 27.83 -112.90 39.31
CA ASN A 1216 27.51 -111.68 40.05
C ASN A 1216 27.82 -110.45 39.19
N THR A 1217 26.78 -109.65 38.89
CA THR A 1217 26.90 -108.40 38.13
C THR A 1217 26.96 -107.21 39.06
N HIS A 1218 28.01 -106.39 38.97
CA HIS A 1218 28.05 -105.07 39.59
C HIS A 1218 27.43 -104.06 38.64
N TYR A 1219 26.72 -103.06 39.18
CA TYR A 1219 26.06 -102.05 38.36
C TYR A 1219 26.29 -100.65 38.92
N ALA A 1220 26.33 -99.66 38.03
CA ALA A 1220 26.13 -98.26 38.37
C ALA A 1220 24.67 -97.90 38.09
N ALA A 1221 24.04 -97.20 39.02
CA ALA A 1221 22.71 -96.66 38.80
C ALA A 1221 22.81 -95.34 38.04
N LEU A 1222 22.21 -95.27 36.86
CA LEU A 1222 22.28 -94.07 36.00
C LEU A 1222 21.01 -93.23 36.07
N PHE A 1223 19.87 -93.83 36.43
CA PHE A 1223 18.59 -93.13 36.46
C PHE A 1223 17.56 -93.87 37.33
N GLN A 1224 17.43 -93.55 38.62
CA GLN A 1224 16.57 -94.31 39.54
C GLN A 1224 15.14 -93.77 39.62
N GLY A 1225 14.16 -94.58 39.20
CA GLY A 1225 12.75 -94.21 39.27
C GLY A 1225 12.35 -93.10 38.30
N ASN A 1226 11.25 -92.42 38.63
CA ASN A 1226 10.65 -91.35 37.84
C ASN A 1226 11.19 -89.99 38.30
N LYS A 1227 11.97 -89.31 37.45
CA LYS A 1227 12.60 -88.03 37.78
C LYS A 1227 11.84 -86.84 37.20
N PRO A 1228 11.52 -85.83 38.03
CA PRO A 1228 10.93 -84.60 37.53
C PRO A 1228 11.98 -83.73 36.82
N TYR A 1229 11.55 -83.02 35.79
CA TYR A 1229 12.38 -82.04 35.09
C TYR A 1229 11.55 -80.89 34.51
N GLN A 1230 12.21 -79.77 34.22
CA GLN A 1230 11.65 -78.67 33.44
C GLN A 1230 12.38 -78.58 32.10
N LEU A 1231 11.67 -78.57 30.99
CA LEU A 1231 12.28 -78.45 29.67
C LEU A 1231 12.25 -76.99 29.22
N HIS A 1232 13.38 -76.46 28.75
CA HIS A 1232 13.48 -75.13 28.16
C HIS A 1232 14.04 -75.22 26.75
N THR A 1233 13.52 -74.39 25.84
CA THR A 1233 14.02 -74.32 24.47
C THR A 1233 14.01 -72.89 23.92
N ILE A 1234 14.96 -72.62 23.03
CA ILE A 1234 15.03 -71.40 22.25
C ILE A 1234 15.33 -71.74 20.78
N GLY A 1235 14.60 -71.12 19.87
CA GLY A 1235 14.79 -71.22 18.43
C GLY A 1235 15.30 -69.92 17.84
N PHE A 1236 16.30 -70.04 17.00
CA PHE A 1236 16.95 -68.96 16.28
C PHE A 1236 16.51 -69.01 14.83
N LEU A 1237 15.91 -67.94 14.33
CA LEU A 1237 15.52 -67.88 12.92
C LEU A 1237 16.78 -67.82 12.04
N LYS A 1238 17.04 -68.88 11.28
CA LYS A 1238 18.16 -68.97 10.34
C LYS A 1238 17.63 -68.96 8.92
N LYS A 1239 18.13 -68.04 8.10
CA LYS A 1239 17.77 -67.97 6.67
C LYS A 1239 18.27 -69.20 5.92
#